data_AF-A0AAV5AJ07-F1
#
_entry.id   AF-A0AAV5AJ07-F1
#
_cell.length_a   1.000
_cell.length_b   1.000
_cell.length_c   1.000
_cell.angle_alpha   90.00
_cell.angle_beta   90.00
_cell.angle_gamma   90.00
#
_symmetry.space_group_name_H-M   'P 1'
#
loop_
_entity.id
_entity.type
_entity.pdbx_description
1 polymer ?
#
loop_
_entity_poly.entity_id
_entity_poly.type
_entity_poly.pdbx_seq_one_letter_code
_entity_poly.pdbx_strand_id
1 'polypeptide(L)'
;MSGVISRVALVKMVGLELVCTTSDACQSGFNSVQSSTPGIASTLPSQFQNQTMVCNTQPRVFAASQMSCDVINPTLQAVFPLQSVLNIGRTLNSSLSPVPGATSFGQNGTIYAQLMYSGVEQFFCTATPCVQDVSDGSNWKCQNLECTCKPNTTFCGGNPKLDLTSIINGLDGELDINCGNSGGKCFFQQTVLDSLFGGNGLGLTGCKFGECVRQFAIDDALQVNSTSTQSSGGKELSGGVIAGLAVVGSLLFIAIALLVIGKILQIQARRNGPTSVQRGGIGVRWENIGYAVPSNYSSFGSGFLSLRRRAKVKDAEDDRTPDGFKMLLDPSTSKGTVKPGEMLAILGPSGAGKTTLIDIIAGKRKIGKVSGTVEFFDRNGNVVKKPRIGFVDQVDTLPPTLTPREYFMFVADLRLPESIPKAVKEERVSRVLVQLGLDHVADVRIGDGERRGISGGEMRRVSLGCELVAGCDVIVLDEPTSGLDSVSASKVANVLHSIATDPENPTAVIASIHQPNGPGGFTPVQILTAQGEAPCPDGYNIADWLLDVASEQQTNNRTRVVTSSREMEIHEQSGSELLNRRATGSGMLAPPAPGAAAIAEGGSQEKLVDPAKIERDNSVTSGNSKGRNQKWSEGLYATTYMTQFEVLARREWLNLKRDRSLFITHFIISGILGVFVGGLYFKTGITIAGFQARVGCLFFLGALIAFTTISALYNLVEVRRLFLRERASAYYSPVAWLFSRVIFDLIPLRLIPTLVLCTIVYWMAGLSHNAAHFFKFLLIIVLYAIGMTLWNFLLACTFRNGGIAILFSALTALYQQTYAGFFVHLTSIPPVLRWLQWICPLKYALEALSVNEVNSNLMIVDTLQGVPISISASLLLQVLFGFGANEYYRDVLVLFAFIAGFGILVILAVWYNVRERR
;
A
#
# COMPACT_ATOMS: atom_id res chain seq x y z
N MET A 1 -28.06 45.57 -61.73
CA MET A 1 -28.26 44.13 -62.05
C MET A 1 -26.94 43.33 -62.16
N SER A 2 -25.82 43.77 -61.59
CA SER A 2 -24.52 43.06 -61.69
C SER A 2 -23.85 42.74 -60.34
N GLY A 3 -24.63 42.62 -59.25
CA GLY A 3 -24.10 42.31 -57.91
C GLY A 3 -24.60 40.99 -57.30
N VAL A 4 -25.67 40.40 -57.84
CA VAL A 4 -26.31 39.20 -57.27
C VAL A 4 -25.76 37.92 -57.90
N ILE A 5 -25.35 37.96 -59.17
CA ILE A 5 -24.86 36.79 -59.91
C ILE A 5 -23.50 36.31 -59.39
N SER A 6 -22.71 37.18 -58.73
CA SER A 6 -21.39 36.79 -58.20
C SER A 6 -21.41 36.12 -56.83
N ARG A 7 -22.52 36.20 -56.06
CA ARG A 7 -22.64 35.53 -54.75
C ARG A 7 -23.10 34.07 -54.86
N VAL A 8 -23.78 33.72 -55.94
CA VAL A 8 -24.19 32.33 -56.23
C VAL A 8 -23.01 31.48 -56.71
N ALA A 9 -21.92 32.08 -57.19
CA ALA A 9 -20.76 31.36 -57.70
C ALA A 9 -19.93 30.65 -56.61
N LEU A 10 -20.00 31.09 -55.34
CA LEU A 10 -19.34 30.42 -54.21
C LEU A 10 -20.12 29.20 -53.69
N VAL A 11 -21.41 29.09 -54.04
CA VAL A 11 -22.28 27.93 -53.72
C VAL A 11 -21.95 26.71 -54.61
N LYS A 12 -21.09 26.87 -55.63
CA LYS A 12 -20.69 25.81 -56.57
C LYS A 12 -19.37 25.11 -56.25
N MET A 13 -18.68 25.45 -55.15
CA MET A 13 -17.32 24.95 -54.85
C MET A 13 -17.24 23.71 -53.94
N VAL A 14 -18.36 23.09 -53.57
CA VAL A 14 -18.37 21.76 -52.95
C VAL A 14 -19.32 20.89 -53.74
N GLY A 15 -18.87 19.73 -54.20
CA GLY A 15 -19.66 18.83 -55.03
C GLY A 15 -21.03 18.55 -54.42
N LEU A 16 -22.09 18.84 -55.18
CA LEU A 16 -23.48 18.40 -55.06
C LEU A 16 -24.22 18.45 -53.70
N GLU A 17 -23.61 18.87 -52.59
CA GLU A 17 -24.31 19.09 -51.32
C GLU A 17 -24.08 20.52 -50.82
N LEU A 18 -25.16 21.31 -50.75
CA LEU A 18 -25.13 22.71 -50.28
C LEU A 18 -24.86 22.87 -48.77
N VAL A 19 -24.80 21.77 -48.02
CA VAL A 19 -24.79 21.77 -46.54
C VAL A 19 -23.46 21.16 -46.04
N CYS A 20 -22.74 21.82 -45.12
CA CYS A 20 -21.48 21.26 -44.58
C CYS A 20 -21.78 19.94 -43.85
N THR A 21 -21.00 18.89 -44.13
CA THR A 21 -21.17 17.54 -43.56
C THR A 21 -20.03 17.16 -42.60
N THR A 22 -18.84 17.74 -42.77
CA THR A 22 -17.66 17.45 -41.93
C THR A 22 -16.83 18.70 -41.67
N SER A 23 -16.17 18.76 -40.50
CA SER A 23 -15.29 19.88 -40.15
C SER A 23 -14.07 20.02 -41.09
N ASP A 24 -13.61 18.92 -41.69
CA ASP A 24 -12.51 18.93 -42.66
C ASP A 24 -12.91 19.58 -44.00
N ALA A 25 -14.15 19.39 -44.45
CA ALA A 25 -14.70 20.09 -45.62
C ALA A 25 -14.79 21.60 -45.35
N CYS A 26 -15.27 21.97 -44.17
CA CYS A 26 -15.34 23.35 -43.70
C CYS A 26 -13.92 23.99 -43.61
N GLN A 27 -12.89 23.26 -43.14
CA GLN A 27 -11.51 23.75 -43.04
C GLN A 27 -10.80 23.85 -44.41
N SER A 28 -11.01 22.90 -45.31
CA SER A 28 -10.44 22.93 -46.66
C SER A 28 -11.05 24.04 -47.52
N GLY A 29 -12.36 24.28 -47.41
CA GLY A 29 -13.04 25.42 -48.04
C GLY A 29 -12.56 26.77 -47.50
N PHE A 30 -12.28 26.87 -46.20
CA PHE A 30 -11.70 28.08 -45.63
C PHE A 30 -10.30 28.37 -46.21
N ASN A 31 -9.45 27.34 -46.31
CA ASN A 31 -8.09 27.46 -46.86
C ASN A 31 -8.09 27.83 -48.36
N SER A 32 -9.09 27.41 -49.14
CA SER A 32 -9.20 27.73 -50.57
C SER A 32 -9.67 29.17 -50.83
N VAL A 33 -10.51 29.73 -49.94
CA VAL A 33 -10.90 31.14 -50.01
C VAL A 33 -9.75 32.05 -49.55
N GLN A 34 -8.99 31.62 -48.54
CA GLN A 34 -7.81 32.35 -48.07
C GLN A 34 -6.71 32.47 -49.14
N SER A 35 -6.56 31.46 -50.01
CA SER A 35 -5.56 31.48 -51.10
C SER A 35 -5.99 32.28 -52.33
N SER A 36 -7.30 32.51 -52.53
CA SER A 36 -7.85 33.19 -53.72
C SER A 36 -8.05 34.71 -53.54
N THR A 37 -7.99 35.23 -52.31
CA THR A 37 -8.05 36.68 -52.03
C THR A 37 -7.01 37.12 -50.99
N PRO A 38 -5.76 37.39 -51.40
CA PRO A 38 -4.70 37.85 -50.51
C PRO A 38 -4.94 39.32 -50.14
N GLY A 39 -5.83 39.57 -49.18
CA GLY A 39 -6.15 40.92 -48.71
C GLY A 39 -7.14 40.97 -47.55
N ILE A 40 -8.01 39.97 -47.41
CA ILE A 40 -9.06 39.93 -46.36
C ILE A 40 -8.50 39.46 -45.00
N ALA A 41 -7.28 38.91 -44.96
CA ALA A 41 -6.62 38.49 -43.72
C ALA A 41 -6.18 39.64 -42.79
N SER A 42 -6.28 40.91 -43.23
CA SER A 42 -5.73 42.08 -42.52
C SER A 42 -6.73 42.90 -41.71
N THR A 43 -8.02 42.56 -41.72
CA THR A 43 -9.08 43.34 -41.03
C THR A 43 -9.86 42.53 -39.99
N LEU A 44 -9.26 41.49 -39.39
CA LEU A 44 -9.89 40.73 -38.29
C LEU A 44 -9.07 40.86 -36.99
N PRO A 45 -9.71 41.06 -35.83
CA PRO A 45 -9.00 41.30 -34.57
C PRO A 45 -8.15 40.09 -34.18
N SER A 46 -6.85 40.30 -33.99
CA SER A 46 -5.86 39.31 -33.57
C SER A 46 -5.99 38.89 -32.09
N GLN A 47 -7.19 38.93 -31.51
CA GLN A 47 -7.42 38.74 -30.08
C GLN A 47 -8.07 37.39 -29.68
N PHE A 48 -8.39 36.50 -30.64
CA PHE A 48 -9.07 35.24 -30.35
C PHE A 48 -8.18 34.02 -30.59
N GLN A 49 -8.00 33.19 -29.55
CA GLN A 49 -6.96 32.16 -29.46
C GLN A 49 -7.26 30.83 -30.21
N ASN A 50 -8.47 30.62 -30.75
CA ASN A 50 -8.84 29.40 -31.49
C ASN A 50 -9.42 29.72 -32.87
N GLN A 51 -8.68 29.40 -33.94
CA GLN A 51 -9.07 29.63 -35.34
C GLN A 51 -9.58 28.37 -36.07
N THR A 52 -9.84 27.27 -35.34
CA THR A 52 -10.32 26.03 -35.94
C THR A 52 -11.75 26.16 -36.45
N MET A 53 -11.98 25.71 -37.69
CA MET A 53 -13.31 25.64 -38.29
C MET A 53 -14.05 24.40 -37.81
N VAL A 54 -15.32 24.56 -37.46
CA VAL A 54 -16.20 23.46 -37.05
C VAL A 54 -17.45 23.46 -37.93
N CYS A 55 -17.87 22.27 -38.33
CA CYS A 55 -19.15 22.06 -38.98
C CYS A 55 -20.24 21.89 -37.91
N ASN A 56 -21.13 22.88 -37.79
CA ASN A 56 -22.31 22.78 -36.95
C ASN A 56 -23.48 22.21 -37.77
N THR A 57 -23.94 21.02 -37.39
CA THR A 57 -25.05 20.30 -38.04
C THR A 57 -26.37 20.40 -37.27
N GLN A 58 -26.44 21.22 -36.22
CA GLN A 58 -27.65 21.44 -35.44
C GLN A 58 -28.55 22.52 -36.09
N PRO A 59 -29.87 22.54 -35.80
CA PRO A 59 -30.79 23.55 -36.34
C PRO A 59 -30.48 24.98 -35.85
N ARG A 60 -29.74 25.11 -34.74
CA ARG A 60 -29.29 26.37 -34.15
C ARG A 60 -28.18 26.98 -34.99
N VAL A 61 -28.33 28.27 -35.31
CA VAL A 61 -27.35 29.07 -36.06
C VAL A 61 -26.52 29.93 -35.12
N PHE A 62 -25.24 30.11 -35.42
CA PHE A 62 -24.32 30.95 -34.64
C PHE A 62 -23.83 32.19 -35.41
N ALA A 63 -23.69 32.08 -36.73
CA ALA A 63 -23.27 33.15 -37.64
C ALA A 63 -24.11 33.16 -38.93
N ALA A 64 -23.95 32.14 -39.78
CA ALA A 64 -24.70 31.95 -41.03
C ALA A 64 -24.85 30.45 -41.35
N SER A 65 -26.10 29.98 -41.44
CA SER A 65 -26.45 28.58 -41.65
C SER A 65 -27.18 28.36 -42.97
N GLN A 66 -26.96 27.20 -43.57
CA GLN A 66 -27.74 26.69 -44.68
C GLN A 66 -28.52 25.46 -44.25
N MET A 67 -29.77 25.37 -44.70
CA MET A 67 -30.58 24.17 -44.57
C MET A 67 -31.23 23.80 -45.90
N SER A 68 -31.36 22.49 -46.13
CA SER A 68 -32.00 21.93 -47.31
C SER A 68 -33.01 20.88 -46.84
N CYS A 69 -34.28 21.03 -47.22
CA CYS A 69 -35.36 20.13 -46.83
C CYS A 69 -36.21 19.71 -48.01
N ASP A 70 -36.77 18.50 -47.96
CA ASP A 70 -37.79 18.07 -48.89
C ASP A 70 -39.16 18.61 -48.46
N VAL A 71 -39.90 19.17 -49.42
CA VAL A 71 -41.26 19.66 -49.19
C VAL A 71 -42.23 18.48 -49.39
N ILE A 72 -42.86 18.03 -48.30
CA ILE A 72 -43.83 16.95 -48.33
C ILE A 72 -45.19 17.51 -47.96
N ASN A 73 -45.97 17.84 -48.99
CA ASN A 73 -47.38 18.12 -48.85
C ASN A 73 -48.17 17.29 -49.87
N PRO A 74 -49.09 16.40 -49.42
CA PRO A 74 -49.81 15.50 -50.32
C PRO A 74 -50.67 16.25 -51.34
N THR A 75 -51.17 17.43 -51.00
CA THR A 75 -51.95 18.29 -51.91
C THR A 75 -51.07 18.91 -52.99
N LEU A 76 -49.85 19.31 -52.65
CA LEU A 76 -48.89 19.89 -53.59
C LEU A 76 -48.30 18.81 -54.51
N GLN A 77 -48.01 17.62 -53.98
CA GLN A 77 -47.52 16.48 -54.73
C GLN A 77 -48.55 15.90 -55.72
N ALA A 78 -49.85 16.05 -55.43
CA ALA A 78 -50.91 15.66 -56.36
C ALA A 78 -50.95 16.53 -57.63
N VAL A 79 -50.56 17.80 -57.52
CA VAL A 79 -50.53 18.76 -58.64
C VAL A 79 -49.15 18.79 -59.32
N PHE A 80 -48.08 18.64 -58.55
CA PHE A 80 -46.68 18.69 -58.99
C PHE A 80 -45.92 17.44 -58.50
N PRO A 81 -45.85 16.36 -59.29
CA PRO A 81 -45.39 15.05 -58.80
C PRO A 81 -43.86 14.87 -58.70
N LEU A 82 -43.06 15.77 -59.30
CA LEU A 82 -41.60 15.73 -59.21
C LEU A 82 -41.09 16.29 -57.86
N GLN A 83 -39.81 16.04 -57.55
CA GLN A 83 -39.21 16.45 -56.29
C GLN A 83 -39.15 17.98 -56.14
N SER A 84 -39.66 18.48 -55.01
CA SER A 84 -39.56 19.86 -54.56
C SER A 84 -38.66 19.95 -53.32
N VAL A 85 -37.57 20.71 -53.42
CA VAL A 85 -36.60 20.95 -52.34
C VAL A 85 -36.61 22.42 -51.99
N LEU A 86 -36.72 22.73 -50.69
CA LEU A 86 -36.63 24.09 -50.16
C LEU A 86 -35.26 24.29 -49.52
N ASN A 87 -34.49 25.22 -50.07
CA ASN A 87 -33.20 25.65 -49.53
C ASN A 87 -33.40 26.95 -48.77
N ILE A 88 -32.95 27.03 -47.52
CA ILE A 88 -33.06 28.23 -46.69
C ILE A 88 -31.67 28.61 -46.17
N GLY A 89 -31.22 29.81 -46.53
CA GLY A 89 -30.07 30.48 -45.95
C GLY A 89 -30.50 31.42 -44.83
N ARG A 90 -29.88 31.32 -43.66
CA ARG A 90 -30.21 32.11 -42.46
C ARG A 90 -28.95 32.79 -41.95
N THR A 91 -28.97 34.11 -41.86
CA THR A 91 -27.84 34.90 -41.35
C THR A 91 -28.22 35.56 -40.04
N LEU A 92 -27.62 35.11 -38.93
CA LEU A 92 -27.80 35.73 -37.62
C LEU A 92 -26.86 36.93 -37.47
N ASN A 93 -25.56 36.68 -37.66
CA ASN A 93 -24.53 37.72 -37.60
C ASN A 93 -23.44 37.47 -38.64
N SER A 94 -23.39 38.35 -39.65
CA SER A 94 -22.44 38.26 -40.76
C SER A 94 -20.97 38.44 -40.34
N SER A 95 -20.70 39.14 -39.23
CA SER A 95 -19.32 39.39 -38.75
C SER A 95 -18.67 38.15 -38.12
N LEU A 96 -19.47 37.20 -37.65
CA LEU A 96 -19.01 35.95 -37.05
C LEU A 96 -18.83 34.82 -38.09
N SER A 97 -19.16 35.10 -39.35
CA SER A 97 -18.97 34.14 -40.43
C SER A 97 -17.47 33.99 -40.77
N PRO A 98 -17.03 32.85 -41.34
CA PRO A 98 -15.61 32.58 -41.58
C PRO A 98 -14.91 33.66 -42.41
N VAL A 99 -15.64 34.23 -43.38
CA VAL A 99 -15.24 35.38 -44.19
C VAL A 99 -16.39 36.40 -44.20
N PRO A 100 -16.29 37.49 -43.42
CA PRO A 100 -17.34 38.50 -43.32
C PRO A 100 -17.76 39.05 -44.70
N GLY A 101 -19.05 39.02 -44.99
CA GLY A 101 -19.62 39.56 -46.23
C GLY A 101 -19.56 38.65 -47.47
N ALA A 102 -18.79 37.55 -47.43
CA ALA A 102 -18.70 36.56 -48.51
C ALA A 102 -19.50 35.28 -48.22
N THR A 103 -19.45 34.79 -46.97
CA THR A 103 -20.15 33.56 -46.56
C THR A 103 -21.53 33.79 -45.96
N SER A 104 -21.94 35.06 -45.77
CA SER A 104 -23.25 35.43 -45.22
C SER A 104 -24.25 35.77 -46.33
N PHE A 105 -25.49 35.31 -46.17
CA PHE A 105 -26.61 35.64 -47.05
C PHE A 105 -27.27 36.91 -46.54
N GLY A 106 -27.14 38.04 -47.24
CA GLY A 106 -27.73 39.32 -46.83
C GLY A 106 -27.01 40.02 -45.67
N GLN A 107 -27.72 40.90 -44.97
CA GLN A 107 -27.24 41.60 -43.77
C GLN A 107 -27.49 40.77 -42.50
N ASN A 108 -27.30 41.33 -41.31
CA ASN A 108 -27.61 40.65 -40.06
C ASN A 108 -29.12 40.46 -39.91
N GLY A 109 -29.55 39.28 -39.46
CA GLY A 109 -30.97 38.96 -39.27
C GLY A 109 -31.74 38.85 -40.57
N THR A 110 -31.16 38.26 -41.63
CA THR A 110 -31.85 38.07 -42.91
C THR A 110 -32.00 36.60 -43.26
N ILE A 111 -33.16 36.23 -43.82
CA ILE A 111 -33.40 34.91 -44.39
C ILE A 111 -33.57 35.00 -45.90
N TYR A 112 -33.03 34.02 -46.61
CA TYR A 112 -33.22 33.78 -48.04
C TYR A 112 -33.73 32.36 -48.24
N ALA A 113 -34.95 32.19 -48.74
CA ALA A 113 -35.55 30.90 -49.04
C ALA A 113 -35.70 30.73 -50.55
N GLN A 114 -35.31 29.57 -51.09
CA GLN A 114 -35.36 29.26 -52.51
C GLN A 114 -36.01 27.89 -52.71
N LEU A 115 -37.09 27.84 -53.50
CA LEU A 115 -37.73 26.58 -53.85
C LEU A 115 -37.22 26.07 -55.21
N MET A 116 -36.70 24.84 -55.19
CA MET A 116 -36.25 24.09 -56.36
C MET A 116 -37.27 23.01 -56.71
N TYR A 117 -37.68 22.95 -57.98
CA TYR A 117 -38.54 21.89 -58.50
C TYR A 117 -37.84 21.19 -59.67
N SER A 118 -37.61 19.88 -59.56
CA SER A 118 -36.84 19.10 -60.56
C SER A 118 -35.48 19.75 -60.92
N GLY A 119 -34.80 20.34 -59.93
CA GLY A 119 -33.52 21.02 -60.13
C GLY A 119 -33.60 22.43 -60.76
N VAL A 120 -34.80 22.96 -61.01
CA VAL A 120 -35.01 24.33 -61.50
C VAL A 120 -35.62 25.20 -60.41
N GLU A 121 -35.00 26.34 -60.13
CA GLU A 121 -35.50 27.37 -59.23
C GLU A 121 -36.84 27.95 -59.71
N GLN A 122 -37.87 27.90 -58.86
CA GLN A 122 -39.22 28.37 -59.17
C GLN A 122 -39.47 29.80 -58.65
N PHE A 123 -39.22 30.01 -57.36
CA PHE A 123 -39.34 31.30 -56.70
C PHE A 123 -38.35 31.38 -55.54
N PHE A 124 -38.07 32.60 -55.13
CA PHE A 124 -37.27 32.89 -53.94
C PHE A 124 -37.98 33.92 -53.08
N CYS A 125 -37.71 33.88 -51.78
CA CYS A 125 -38.25 34.80 -50.80
C CYS A 125 -37.15 35.33 -49.89
N THR A 126 -37.28 36.58 -49.49
CA THR A 126 -36.42 37.24 -48.51
C THR A 126 -37.23 37.78 -47.35
N ALA A 127 -36.71 37.70 -46.14
CA ALA A 127 -37.35 38.30 -44.96
C ALA A 127 -36.31 38.97 -44.06
N THR A 128 -36.64 40.13 -43.49
CA THR A 128 -35.77 40.97 -42.64
C THR A 128 -36.60 41.98 -41.85
N PRO A 129 -36.33 42.20 -40.54
CA PRO A 129 -35.34 41.52 -39.68
C PRO A 129 -35.87 40.20 -39.11
N CYS A 130 -34.93 39.31 -38.78
CA CYS A 130 -35.19 37.99 -38.21
C CYS A 130 -34.48 37.81 -36.87
N VAL A 131 -35.17 37.19 -35.92
CA VAL A 131 -34.69 36.88 -34.57
C VAL A 131 -34.81 35.38 -34.33
N GLN A 132 -33.78 34.80 -33.72
CA GLN A 132 -33.75 33.40 -33.30
C GLN A 132 -34.07 33.32 -31.79
N ASP A 133 -34.94 32.39 -31.40
CA ASP A 133 -35.29 32.20 -29.98
C ASP A 133 -34.22 31.41 -29.21
N VAL A 134 -33.93 31.84 -27.97
CA VAL A 134 -32.80 31.38 -27.17
C VAL A 134 -33.13 30.15 -26.31
N SER A 135 -34.41 29.91 -26.01
CA SER A 135 -34.83 28.80 -25.12
C SER A 135 -34.72 27.42 -25.76
N ASP A 136 -35.09 27.30 -27.04
CA ASP A 136 -35.00 26.04 -27.82
C ASP A 136 -33.91 26.10 -28.90
N GLY A 137 -33.39 27.28 -29.23
CA GLY A 137 -32.27 27.48 -30.16
C GLY A 137 -32.57 27.22 -31.63
N SER A 138 -33.78 26.76 -31.98
CA SER A 138 -34.09 26.25 -33.33
C SER A 138 -35.17 27.02 -34.08
N ASN A 139 -35.97 27.86 -33.40
CA ASN A 139 -37.07 28.62 -33.99
C ASN A 139 -36.61 30.01 -34.48
N TRP A 140 -37.13 30.43 -35.63
CA TRP A 140 -36.78 31.68 -36.31
C TRP A 140 -38.03 32.48 -36.65
N LYS A 141 -38.12 33.70 -36.13
CA LYS A 141 -39.20 34.65 -36.42
C LYS A 141 -38.70 35.80 -37.26
N CYS A 142 -39.35 36.06 -38.38
CA CYS A 142 -38.96 37.06 -39.36
C CYS A 142 -40.11 37.99 -39.71
N GLN A 143 -39.79 39.25 -39.94
CA GLN A 143 -40.72 40.26 -40.41
C GLN A 143 -40.48 40.58 -41.90
N ASN A 144 -41.50 41.13 -42.55
CA ASN A 144 -41.47 41.61 -43.93
C ASN A 144 -40.98 40.55 -44.92
N LEU A 145 -41.71 39.43 -45.00
CA LEU A 145 -41.51 38.46 -46.08
C LEU A 145 -41.84 39.11 -47.43
N GLU A 146 -40.95 38.98 -48.40
CA GLU A 146 -41.16 39.37 -49.79
C GLU A 146 -40.74 38.21 -50.68
N CYS A 147 -41.67 37.71 -51.48
CA CYS A 147 -41.46 36.59 -52.39
C CYS A 147 -41.54 37.05 -53.84
N THR A 148 -40.64 36.54 -54.69
CA THR A 148 -40.63 36.82 -56.13
C THR A 148 -40.68 35.53 -56.93
N CYS A 149 -41.74 35.38 -57.71
CA CYS A 149 -41.93 34.30 -58.66
C CYS A 149 -41.06 34.51 -59.92
N LYS A 150 -40.31 33.49 -60.35
CA LYS A 150 -39.47 33.60 -61.56
C LYS A 150 -40.31 33.32 -62.81
N PRO A 151 -40.45 34.28 -63.75
CA PRO A 151 -41.35 34.12 -64.89
C PRO A 151 -40.94 32.95 -65.79
N ASN A 152 -41.93 32.31 -66.42
CA ASN A 152 -41.79 31.13 -67.31
C ASN A 152 -41.31 29.84 -66.62
N THR A 153 -41.42 29.75 -65.29
CA THR A 153 -41.17 28.51 -64.54
C THR A 153 -42.45 27.73 -64.29
N THR A 154 -42.37 26.45 -63.95
CA THR A 154 -43.54 25.57 -63.79
C THR A 154 -44.57 26.09 -62.80
N PHE A 155 -44.17 26.88 -61.79
CA PHE A 155 -45.08 27.47 -60.80
C PHE A 155 -45.53 28.89 -61.18
N CYS A 156 -44.78 29.59 -62.04
CA CYS A 156 -44.96 31.01 -62.37
C CYS A 156 -45.13 31.20 -63.89
N GLY A 157 -46.32 30.85 -64.41
CA GLY A 157 -46.68 31.06 -65.82
C GLY A 157 -46.21 30.02 -66.84
N GLY A 158 -45.42 29.00 -66.45
CA GLY A 158 -44.96 27.93 -67.35
C GLY A 158 -46.00 26.84 -67.64
N ASN A 159 -47.08 26.75 -66.84
CA ASN A 159 -48.19 25.83 -67.07
C ASN A 159 -49.51 26.62 -67.23
N PRO A 160 -50.20 26.55 -68.38
CA PRO A 160 -51.39 27.37 -68.65
C PRO A 160 -52.62 27.00 -67.79
N LYS A 161 -52.59 25.90 -67.02
CA LYS A 161 -53.72 25.46 -66.18
C LYS A 161 -53.66 25.95 -64.73
N LEU A 162 -52.50 26.39 -64.23
CA LEU A 162 -52.32 26.78 -62.84
C LEU A 162 -51.14 27.75 -62.73
N ASP A 163 -51.44 29.05 -62.57
CA ASP A 163 -50.43 30.09 -62.37
C ASP A 163 -50.48 30.59 -60.93
N LEU A 164 -49.41 30.33 -60.18
CA LEU A 164 -49.29 30.73 -58.76
C LEU A 164 -48.62 32.09 -58.60
N THR A 165 -48.34 32.82 -59.68
CA THR A 165 -47.61 34.08 -59.65
C THR A 165 -48.26 35.12 -58.72
N SER A 166 -49.58 35.28 -58.74
CA SER A 166 -50.28 36.23 -57.88
C SER A 166 -50.28 35.82 -56.39
N ILE A 167 -50.30 34.52 -56.11
CA ILE A 167 -50.28 33.99 -54.74
C ILE A 167 -48.87 34.10 -54.16
N ILE A 168 -47.85 33.70 -54.92
CA ILE A 168 -46.46 33.71 -54.48
C ILE A 168 -45.96 35.15 -54.29
N ASN A 169 -46.24 36.05 -55.22
CA ASN A 169 -45.86 37.46 -55.06
C ASN A 169 -46.70 38.18 -53.99
N GLY A 170 -47.84 37.62 -53.60
CA GLY A 170 -48.69 38.12 -52.52
C GLY A 170 -48.35 37.56 -51.14
N LEU A 171 -47.32 36.70 -51.00
CA LEU A 171 -46.84 36.25 -49.70
C LEU A 171 -46.08 37.39 -49.01
N ASP A 172 -46.76 38.08 -48.10
CA ASP A 172 -46.21 39.13 -47.26
C ASP A 172 -46.43 38.86 -45.75
N GLY A 173 -45.85 39.70 -44.90
CA GLY A 173 -46.06 39.66 -43.46
C GLY A 173 -45.02 38.87 -42.67
N GLU A 174 -45.45 38.25 -41.56
CA GLU A 174 -44.60 37.54 -40.60
C GLU A 174 -44.36 36.09 -41.03
N LEU A 175 -43.12 35.63 -40.90
CA LEU A 175 -42.68 34.27 -41.21
C LEU A 175 -42.12 33.63 -39.93
N ASP A 176 -42.64 32.46 -39.55
CA ASP A 176 -42.09 31.62 -38.47
C ASP A 176 -41.57 30.30 -39.06
N ILE A 177 -40.34 29.94 -38.70
CA ILE A 177 -39.72 28.66 -39.06
C ILE A 177 -39.46 27.89 -37.78
N ASN A 178 -40.26 26.84 -37.57
CA ASN A 178 -40.18 26.00 -36.39
C ASN A 178 -39.59 24.64 -36.74
N CYS A 179 -38.38 24.38 -36.24
CA CYS A 179 -37.69 23.10 -36.34
C CYS A 179 -37.51 22.60 -34.92
N GLY A 180 -38.29 21.63 -34.43
CA GLY A 180 -38.12 21.14 -33.05
C GLY A 180 -36.70 20.56 -32.77
N ASN A 181 -36.41 20.23 -31.51
CA ASN A 181 -35.07 19.75 -31.07
C ASN A 181 -34.64 18.39 -31.68
N SER A 182 -35.58 17.63 -32.26
CA SER A 182 -35.32 16.37 -32.96
C SER A 182 -35.15 16.64 -34.47
N GLY A 183 -33.92 16.96 -34.88
CA GLY A 183 -33.58 17.44 -36.22
C GLY A 183 -34.02 16.54 -37.38
N GLY A 184 -35.23 16.78 -37.91
CA GLY A 184 -35.75 16.06 -39.07
C GLY A 184 -37.11 16.52 -39.61
N LYS A 185 -37.89 17.31 -38.85
CA LYS A 185 -39.13 17.94 -39.32
C LYS A 185 -39.11 19.44 -39.00
N CYS A 186 -39.42 20.26 -40.00
CA CYS A 186 -39.56 21.71 -39.84
C CYS A 186 -40.89 22.18 -40.44
N PHE A 187 -41.39 23.30 -39.96
CA PHE A 187 -42.61 23.93 -40.44
C PHE A 187 -42.30 25.35 -40.87
N PHE A 188 -42.72 25.71 -42.09
CA PHE A 188 -42.63 27.06 -42.63
C PHE A 188 -44.02 27.68 -42.56
N GLN A 189 -44.22 28.55 -41.57
CA GLN A 189 -45.52 29.07 -41.17
C GLN A 189 -45.66 30.52 -41.58
N GLN A 190 -46.74 30.81 -42.27
CA GLN A 190 -47.14 32.15 -42.70
C GLN A 190 -48.66 32.14 -42.86
N THR A 191 -49.30 33.27 -42.63
CA THR A 191 -50.77 33.40 -42.54
C THR A 191 -51.54 32.82 -43.73
N VAL A 192 -51.07 33.04 -44.96
CA VAL A 192 -51.67 32.49 -46.19
C VAL A 192 -51.39 30.98 -46.30
N LEU A 193 -50.17 30.55 -45.99
CA LEU A 193 -49.81 29.12 -46.02
C LEU A 193 -50.58 28.30 -44.98
N ASP A 194 -50.83 28.86 -43.80
CA ASP A 194 -51.59 28.22 -42.73
C ASP A 194 -53.06 28.03 -43.14
N SER A 195 -53.61 28.98 -43.90
CA SER A 195 -54.97 28.87 -44.45
C SER A 195 -55.09 27.82 -45.56
N LEU A 196 -54.01 27.56 -46.31
CA LEU A 196 -53.99 26.64 -47.45
C LEU A 196 -53.61 25.20 -47.05
N PHE A 197 -52.70 25.04 -46.09
CA PHE A 197 -52.10 23.75 -45.73
C PHE A 197 -52.39 23.31 -44.29
N GLY A 198 -53.15 24.10 -43.52
CA GLY A 198 -53.54 23.83 -42.13
C GLY A 198 -52.65 24.55 -41.11
N GLY A 199 -53.03 24.52 -39.82
CA GLY A 199 -52.43 25.36 -38.76
C GLY A 199 -50.93 25.15 -38.44
N ASN A 200 -50.24 24.25 -39.15
CA ASN A 200 -48.79 24.03 -39.05
C ASN A 200 -48.03 24.50 -40.31
N GLY A 201 -48.69 25.21 -41.24
CA GLY A 201 -48.06 25.75 -42.44
C GLY A 201 -47.52 24.69 -43.41
N LEU A 202 -46.47 25.03 -44.15
CA LEU A 202 -45.82 24.11 -45.10
C LEU A 202 -44.86 23.16 -44.36
N GLY A 203 -45.20 21.88 -44.36
CA GLY A 203 -44.40 20.82 -43.73
C GLY A 203 -43.15 20.45 -44.54
N LEU A 204 -42.02 20.41 -43.84
CA LEU A 204 -40.70 20.05 -44.36
C LEU A 204 -40.16 18.81 -43.64
N THR A 205 -39.53 17.91 -44.38
CA THR A 205 -38.92 16.69 -43.83
C THR A 205 -37.54 16.45 -44.43
N GLY A 206 -36.73 15.59 -43.78
CA GLY A 206 -35.39 15.25 -44.29
C GLY A 206 -34.42 16.43 -44.26
N CYS A 207 -34.67 17.40 -43.37
CA CYS A 207 -33.87 18.63 -43.29
C CYS A 207 -32.43 18.36 -42.88
N LYS A 208 -31.49 18.71 -43.76
CA LYS A 208 -30.06 18.77 -43.46
C LYS A 208 -29.70 20.19 -43.05
N PHE A 209 -29.02 20.36 -41.92
CA PHE A 209 -28.50 21.64 -41.44
C PHE A 209 -26.98 21.64 -41.49
N GLY A 210 -26.38 22.78 -41.81
CA GLY A 210 -24.94 22.91 -41.89
C GLY A 210 -24.49 24.36 -41.84
N GLU A 211 -23.53 24.62 -40.98
CA GLU A 211 -22.89 25.91 -40.82
C GLU A 211 -21.38 25.71 -40.59
N CYS A 212 -20.56 26.43 -41.35
CA CYS A 212 -19.14 26.54 -41.09
C CYS A 212 -18.93 27.70 -40.10
N VAL A 213 -18.56 27.41 -38.85
CA VAL A 213 -18.36 28.45 -37.84
C VAL A 213 -17.02 28.25 -37.12
N ARG A 214 -16.43 29.35 -36.66
CA ARG A 214 -15.22 29.30 -35.83
C ARG A 214 -15.60 28.86 -34.42
N GLN A 215 -14.77 28.03 -33.79
CA GLN A 215 -15.02 27.55 -32.42
C GLN A 215 -15.34 28.70 -31.44
N PHE A 216 -14.64 29.83 -31.54
CA PHE A 216 -14.89 31.01 -30.70
C PHE A 216 -16.33 31.56 -30.80
N ALA A 217 -16.96 31.57 -31.98
CA ALA A 217 -18.31 32.11 -32.11
C ALA A 217 -19.38 31.19 -31.48
N ILE A 218 -19.09 29.89 -31.39
CA ILE A 218 -19.89 28.96 -30.59
C ILE A 218 -19.70 29.25 -29.10
N ASP A 219 -18.44 29.39 -28.67
CA ASP A 219 -18.09 29.62 -27.26
C ASP A 219 -18.70 30.95 -26.74
N ASP A 220 -18.65 32.01 -27.55
CA ASP A 220 -19.24 33.33 -27.27
C ASP A 220 -20.78 33.27 -27.17
N ALA A 221 -21.43 32.62 -28.13
CA ALA A 221 -22.88 32.46 -28.15
C ALA A 221 -23.43 31.55 -27.04
N LEU A 222 -22.60 30.65 -26.50
CA LEU A 222 -22.91 29.81 -25.35
C LEU A 222 -22.56 30.48 -24.00
N GLN A 223 -22.08 31.73 -24.01
CA GLN A 223 -21.57 32.44 -22.83
C GLN A 223 -20.53 31.63 -22.05
N VAL A 224 -19.68 30.88 -22.76
CA VAL A 224 -18.50 30.24 -22.18
C VAL A 224 -17.44 31.34 -21.99
N ASN A 225 -17.67 32.18 -20.99
CA ASN A 225 -16.89 33.37 -20.72
C ASN A 225 -15.50 32.96 -20.20
N SER A 226 -14.58 32.79 -21.15
CA SER A 226 -13.14 32.67 -20.91
C SER A 226 -12.53 34.06 -20.73
N THR A 227 -12.91 34.77 -19.66
CA THR A 227 -12.16 35.94 -19.21
C THR A 227 -10.83 35.48 -18.61
N SER A 228 -9.82 35.37 -19.47
CA SER A 228 -8.42 35.29 -19.08
C SER A 228 -7.80 36.69 -19.11
N THR A 229 -8.11 37.51 -18.12
CA THR A 229 -7.26 38.64 -17.77
C THR A 229 -6.10 38.10 -16.94
N GLN A 230 -4.87 38.38 -17.38
CA GLN A 230 -3.64 38.04 -16.68
C GLN A 230 -3.59 38.71 -15.30
N SER A 231 -3.97 37.97 -14.26
CA SER A 231 -3.46 38.13 -12.89
C SER A 231 -3.89 36.92 -12.06
N SER A 232 -2.92 36.08 -11.69
CA SER A 232 -2.98 35.13 -10.56
C SER A 232 -4.33 34.47 -10.25
N GLY A 233 -4.61 33.31 -10.83
CA GLY A 233 -5.73 32.46 -10.40
C GLY A 233 -5.70 31.14 -11.16
N GLY A 234 -5.53 30.04 -10.42
CA GLY A 234 -5.37 28.70 -11.00
C GLY A 234 -6.59 28.26 -11.83
N LYS A 235 -6.32 27.44 -12.85
CA LYS A 235 -7.33 26.64 -13.54
C LYS A 235 -8.24 25.99 -12.49
N GLU A 236 -9.54 26.26 -12.52
CA GLU A 236 -10.49 25.49 -11.71
C GLU A 236 -10.49 24.05 -12.21
N LEU A 237 -9.71 23.24 -11.50
CA LEU A 237 -9.74 21.80 -11.59
C LEU A 237 -11.15 21.36 -11.15
N SER A 238 -11.67 20.28 -11.74
CA SER A 238 -12.92 19.65 -11.29
C SER A 238 -12.96 19.59 -9.75
N GLY A 239 -14.10 19.90 -9.12
CA GLY A 239 -14.22 19.99 -7.66
C GLY A 239 -13.72 18.73 -6.93
N GLY A 240 -13.81 17.55 -7.57
CA GLY A 240 -13.23 16.30 -7.05
C GLY A 240 -11.68 16.26 -7.09
N VAL A 241 -11.07 16.91 -8.07
CA VAL A 241 -9.60 17.03 -8.20
C VAL A 241 -9.05 18.09 -7.25
N ILE A 242 -9.77 19.19 -7.02
CA ILE A 242 -9.41 20.18 -5.98
C ILE A 242 -9.51 19.55 -4.59
N ALA A 243 -10.59 18.81 -4.31
CA ALA A 243 -10.74 18.09 -3.05
C ALA A 243 -9.64 17.01 -2.89
N GLY A 244 -9.36 16.24 -3.94
CA GLY A 244 -8.30 15.22 -3.93
C GLY A 244 -6.90 15.79 -3.72
N LEU A 245 -6.54 16.86 -4.44
CA LEU A 245 -5.25 17.53 -4.29
C LEU A 245 -5.14 18.27 -2.95
N ALA A 246 -6.23 18.81 -2.41
CA ALA A 246 -6.25 19.40 -1.08
C ALA A 246 -6.01 18.35 0.01
N VAL A 247 -6.63 17.16 -0.09
CA VAL A 247 -6.41 16.05 0.85
C VAL A 247 -4.98 15.51 0.73
N VAL A 248 -4.49 15.26 -0.48
CA VAL A 248 -3.12 14.78 -0.70
C VAL A 248 -2.10 15.84 -0.27
N GLY A 249 -2.34 17.11 -0.58
CA GLY A 249 -1.51 18.23 -0.18
C GLY A 249 -1.48 18.44 1.33
N SER A 250 -2.61 18.30 2.01
CA SER A 250 -2.68 18.38 3.48
C SER A 250 -2.04 17.17 4.15
N LEU A 251 -2.18 15.95 3.61
CA LEU A 251 -1.45 14.77 4.09
C LEU A 251 0.07 14.92 3.91
N LEU A 252 0.52 15.44 2.77
CA LEU A 252 1.93 15.75 2.52
C LEU A 252 2.45 16.83 3.46
N PHE A 253 1.67 17.89 3.68
CA PHE A 253 2.04 18.95 4.61
C PHE A 253 2.14 18.43 6.04
N ILE A 254 1.18 17.62 6.50
CA ILE A 254 1.22 16.96 7.82
C ILE A 254 2.45 16.04 7.91
N ALA A 255 2.75 15.25 6.87
CA ALA A 255 3.92 14.39 6.84
C ALA A 255 5.22 15.20 6.95
N ILE A 256 5.35 16.30 6.19
CA ILE A 256 6.51 17.20 6.24
C ILE A 256 6.62 17.86 7.62
N ALA A 257 5.50 18.34 8.19
CA ALA A 257 5.47 18.93 9.51
C ALA A 257 5.93 17.93 10.59
N LEU A 258 5.46 16.67 10.54
CA LEU A 258 5.91 15.61 11.44
C LEU A 258 7.41 15.31 11.28
N LEU A 259 7.94 15.32 10.06
CA LEU A 259 9.38 15.15 9.82
C LEU A 259 10.20 16.31 10.39
N VAL A 260 9.73 17.55 10.22
CA VAL A 260 10.38 18.76 10.77
C VAL A 260 10.35 18.74 12.29
N ILE A 261 9.20 18.45 12.91
CA ILE A 261 9.07 18.30 14.36
C ILE A 261 10.00 17.19 14.86
N GLY A 262 10.02 16.04 14.18
CA GLY A 262 10.92 14.92 14.50
C GLY A 262 12.39 15.31 14.45
N LYS A 263 12.81 16.11 13.45
CA LYS A 263 14.18 16.64 13.35
C LYS A 263 14.50 17.66 14.46
N ILE A 264 13.56 18.53 14.82
CA ILE A 264 13.75 19.48 15.92
C ILE A 264 13.94 18.73 17.24
N LEU A 265 13.10 17.73 17.52
CA LEU A 265 13.21 16.88 18.72
C LEU A 265 14.53 16.11 18.75
N GLN A 266 14.98 15.59 17.60
CA GLN A 266 16.29 14.93 17.46
C GLN A 266 17.45 15.89 17.80
N ILE A 267 17.41 17.13 17.29
CA ILE A 267 18.45 18.14 17.57
C ILE A 267 18.47 18.52 19.06
N GLN A 268 17.30 18.68 19.68
CA GLN A 268 17.20 18.97 21.11
C GLN A 268 17.74 17.81 21.97
N ALA A 269 17.42 16.56 21.61
CA ALA A 269 17.91 15.37 22.32
C ALA A 269 19.45 15.24 22.26
N ARG A 270 20.07 15.57 21.13
CA ARG A 270 21.54 15.59 20.98
C ARG A 270 22.22 16.65 21.83
N ARG A 271 21.57 17.79 22.10
CA ARG A 271 22.13 18.88 22.90
C ARG A 271 21.95 18.69 24.42
N ASN A 272 20.85 18.09 24.84
CA ASN A 272 20.44 18.07 26.25
C ASN A 272 20.64 16.73 26.96
N GLY A 273 21.18 15.71 26.28
CA GLY A 273 21.33 14.37 26.87
C GLY A 273 22.58 14.19 27.73
N PRO A 274 22.64 13.13 28.54
CA PRO A 274 23.79 12.83 29.40
C PRO A 274 25.05 12.60 28.55
N THR A 275 26.16 13.20 28.97
CA THR A 275 27.46 13.13 28.27
C THR A 275 28.21 11.83 28.53
N SER A 276 27.92 11.16 29.64
CA SER A 276 28.54 9.88 30.01
C SER A 276 27.51 8.92 30.59
N VAL A 277 27.69 7.64 30.28
CA VAL A 277 26.92 6.55 30.87
C VAL A 277 27.81 5.88 31.92
N GLN A 278 27.52 6.07 33.21
CA GLN A 278 28.11 5.25 34.27
C GLN A 278 27.64 3.80 34.11
N ARG A 279 28.54 2.84 34.34
CA ARG A 279 28.31 1.39 34.14
C ARG A 279 28.72 0.61 35.38
N GLY A 280 28.15 -0.58 35.51
CA GLY A 280 28.66 -1.63 36.39
C GLY A 280 28.37 -1.38 37.86
N GLY A 281 28.80 -2.33 38.71
CA GLY A 281 28.59 -2.23 40.14
C GLY A 281 27.18 -2.64 40.61
N ILE A 282 26.36 -3.24 39.73
CA ILE A 282 25.03 -3.73 40.08
C ILE A 282 25.05 -5.26 40.23
N GLY A 283 24.60 -5.75 41.38
CA GLY A 283 24.34 -7.16 41.67
C GLY A 283 22.86 -7.50 41.62
N VAL A 284 22.54 -8.80 41.61
CA VAL A 284 21.18 -9.32 41.57
C VAL A 284 20.94 -10.24 42.76
N ARG A 285 19.80 -10.11 43.41
CA ARG A 285 19.29 -11.01 44.45
C ARG A 285 17.90 -11.47 44.06
N TRP A 286 17.60 -12.75 44.26
CA TRP A 286 16.23 -13.25 44.12
C TRP A 286 15.87 -14.19 45.24
N GLU A 287 14.57 -14.16 45.59
CA GLU A 287 14.01 -15.00 46.64
C GLU A 287 12.60 -15.48 46.26
N ASN A 288 12.34 -16.75 46.55
CA ASN A 288 11.07 -17.44 46.42
C ASN A 288 10.42 -17.33 45.03
N ILE A 289 11.23 -17.40 43.97
CA ILE A 289 10.74 -17.44 42.58
C ILE A 289 9.95 -18.72 42.34
N GLY A 290 8.64 -18.58 42.14
CA GLY A 290 7.77 -19.67 41.70
C GLY A 290 7.16 -19.37 40.33
N TYR A 291 7.00 -20.39 39.51
CA TYR A 291 6.33 -20.25 38.21
C TYR A 291 5.35 -21.38 37.97
N ALA A 292 4.10 -21.02 37.69
CA ALA A 292 3.03 -21.98 37.44
C ALA A 292 2.29 -21.65 36.14
N VAL A 293 2.11 -22.66 35.27
CA VAL A 293 1.41 -22.53 33.98
C VAL A 293 0.01 -23.15 34.10
N PRO A 294 -1.04 -22.49 33.60
CA PRO A 294 -2.39 -23.09 33.60
C PRO A 294 -2.40 -24.37 32.74
N SER A 295 -2.92 -25.46 33.31
CA SER A 295 -2.94 -26.79 32.66
C SER A 295 -3.86 -26.87 31.43
N ASN A 296 -4.86 -25.99 31.34
CA ASN A 296 -5.83 -25.96 30.25
C ASN A 296 -5.47 -24.91 29.19
N TYR A 297 -4.55 -25.26 28.30
CA TYR A 297 -4.41 -24.60 27.00
C TYR A 297 -5.26 -25.34 25.97
N SER A 298 -6.60 -25.23 26.06
CA SER A 298 -7.43 -25.56 24.91
C SER A 298 -7.19 -24.48 23.85
N SER A 299 -6.71 -24.92 22.69
CA SER A 299 -6.54 -24.17 21.44
C SER A 299 -7.62 -23.08 21.28
N PHE A 300 -7.22 -21.82 21.43
CA PHE A 300 -8.00 -20.65 21.03
C PHE A 300 -7.98 -20.56 19.50
N GLY A 301 -8.75 -21.44 18.85
CA GLY A 301 -8.68 -21.66 17.41
C GLY A 301 -9.68 -22.69 16.89
N SER A 302 -10.85 -22.84 17.52
CA SER A 302 -11.93 -23.68 16.99
C SER A 302 -13.29 -23.08 17.39
N GLY A 303 -13.50 -21.84 16.96
CA GLY A 303 -14.73 -21.10 17.17
C GLY A 303 -15.75 -21.24 16.04
N PHE A 304 -15.65 -22.22 15.15
CA PHE A 304 -16.69 -22.57 14.17
C PHE A 304 -16.49 -24.05 13.80
N LEU A 305 -17.53 -24.87 14.01
CA LEU A 305 -17.59 -26.32 13.74
C LEU A 305 -16.79 -27.26 14.68
N SER A 306 -17.42 -27.63 15.79
CA SER A 306 -17.46 -29.06 16.18
C SER A 306 -18.57 -29.32 17.18
N LEU A 307 -19.72 -29.69 16.66
CA LEU A 307 -20.72 -30.46 17.37
C LEU A 307 -20.14 -31.88 17.58
N ARG A 308 -20.24 -32.40 18.81
CA ARG A 308 -20.32 -33.83 19.13
C ARG A 308 -19.03 -34.69 18.98
N ARG A 309 -18.32 -34.86 20.10
CA ARG A 309 -18.01 -36.18 20.73
C ARG A 309 -17.24 -35.97 22.04
N ARG A 310 -17.93 -36.21 23.16
CA ARG A 310 -17.31 -36.51 24.46
C ARG A 310 -16.78 -37.94 24.38
N ALA A 311 -15.47 -38.11 24.28
CA ALA A 311 -14.81 -39.37 24.60
C ALA A 311 -14.04 -39.16 25.91
N LYS A 312 -14.39 -39.97 26.90
CA LYS A 312 -13.90 -39.96 28.28
C LYS A 312 -12.54 -40.69 28.26
N VAL A 313 -11.44 -39.95 28.27
CA VAL A 313 -10.09 -40.51 28.47
C VAL A 313 -9.73 -40.32 29.94
N LYS A 314 -9.41 -41.44 30.59
CA LYS A 314 -8.97 -41.54 31.98
C LYS A 314 -7.44 -41.42 31.95
N ASP A 315 -6.91 -40.26 32.32
CA ASP A 315 -5.46 -40.06 32.43
C ASP A 315 -5.02 -39.86 33.88
N ALA A 316 -3.82 -40.37 34.10
CA ALA A 316 -3.14 -40.65 35.34
C ALA A 316 -3.11 -39.50 36.36
N GLU A 317 -3.01 -39.93 37.61
CA GLU A 317 -2.96 -39.13 38.81
C GLU A 317 -1.49 -38.98 39.22
N ASP A 318 -0.89 -37.85 38.86
CA ASP A 318 0.39 -37.41 39.42
C ASP A 318 0.44 -35.87 39.46
N ASP A 319 0.81 -35.36 40.63
CA ASP A 319 1.14 -33.98 40.99
C ASP A 319 0.13 -32.84 40.66
N ARG A 320 -1.08 -32.91 41.25
CA ARG A 320 -2.11 -31.86 41.15
C ARG A 320 -2.10 -30.97 42.41
N THR A 321 -1.68 -29.72 42.27
CA THR A 321 -2.06 -28.66 43.22
C THR A 321 -3.56 -28.35 43.05
N PRO A 322 -4.29 -27.94 44.11
CA PRO A 322 -5.75 -27.77 44.09
C PRO A 322 -6.29 -26.74 43.07
N ASP A 323 -5.43 -25.92 42.45
CA ASP A 323 -5.82 -24.82 41.55
C ASP A 323 -5.68 -25.12 40.04
N GLY A 324 -5.30 -26.33 39.62
CA GLY A 324 -5.22 -26.67 38.18
C GLY A 324 -4.07 -26.00 37.41
N PHE A 325 -3.02 -25.57 38.12
CA PHE A 325 -1.77 -25.08 37.53
C PHE A 325 -0.68 -26.15 37.63
N LYS A 326 0.09 -26.33 36.55
CA LYS A 326 1.33 -27.13 36.58
C LYS A 326 2.46 -26.24 37.09
N MET A 327 3.03 -26.59 38.24
CA MET A 327 4.19 -25.92 38.80
C MET A 327 5.45 -26.33 38.04
N LEU A 328 6.28 -25.36 37.67
CA LEU A 328 7.52 -25.54 36.90
C LEU A 328 8.77 -25.11 37.68
N LEU A 329 8.60 -24.19 38.63
CA LEU A 329 9.63 -23.71 39.55
C LEU A 329 9.00 -23.64 40.93
N ASP A 330 9.62 -24.31 41.90
CA ASP A 330 9.16 -24.30 43.29
C ASP A 330 9.63 -23.04 44.02
N PRO A 331 8.78 -22.40 44.84
CA PRO A 331 9.08 -21.11 45.47
C PRO A 331 9.85 -21.30 46.78
N SER A 332 9.90 -22.51 47.33
CA SER A 332 10.56 -22.81 48.61
C SER A 332 12.06 -22.97 48.46
N THR A 333 12.56 -23.18 47.24
CA THR A 333 13.95 -23.57 46.96
C THR A 333 14.75 -22.50 46.23
N SER A 334 14.11 -21.55 45.55
CA SER A 334 14.77 -20.58 44.68
C SER A 334 15.26 -19.33 45.42
N LYS A 335 16.52 -19.39 45.90
CA LYS A 335 17.23 -18.24 46.47
C LYS A 335 18.63 -18.13 45.88
N GLY A 336 19.04 -16.92 45.51
CA GLY A 336 20.38 -16.69 44.98
C GLY A 336 20.78 -15.22 45.04
N THR A 337 22.09 -14.97 45.09
CA THR A 337 22.67 -13.63 45.04
C THR A 337 23.94 -13.66 44.22
N VAL A 338 24.09 -12.69 43.32
CA VAL A 338 25.29 -12.49 42.50
C VAL A 338 25.75 -11.06 42.68
N LYS A 339 26.96 -10.87 43.19
CA LYS A 339 27.56 -9.54 43.36
C LYS A 339 28.19 -9.05 42.04
N PRO A 340 28.40 -7.74 41.89
CA PRO A 340 29.16 -7.21 40.76
C PRO A 340 30.57 -7.83 40.77
N GLY A 341 31.01 -8.37 39.64
CA GLY A 341 32.31 -9.05 39.55
C GLY A 341 32.25 -10.57 39.70
N GLU A 342 31.11 -11.12 40.09
CA GLU A 342 30.90 -12.56 40.21
C GLU A 342 30.22 -13.12 38.95
N MET A 343 30.52 -14.39 38.67
CA MET A 343 29.94 -15.14 37.56
C MET A 343 29.23 -16.38 38.11
N LEU A 344 27.92 -16.46 37.89
CA LEU A 344 27.08 -17.58 38.31
C LEU A 344 26.75 -18.50 37.13
N ALA A 345 27.02 -19.79 37.28
CA ALA A 345 26.50 -20.83 36.40
C ALA A 345 25.29 -21.54 37.02
N ILE A 346 24.20 -21.64 36.26
CA ILE A 346 22.99 -22.38 36.59
C ILE A 346 23.02 -23.72 35.83
N LEU A 347 23.23 -24.82 36.55
CA LEU A 347 23.30 -26.17 36.00
C LEU A 347 22.04 -26.96 36.32
N GLY A 348 21.69 -27.95 35.49
CA GLY A 348 20.55 -28.83 35.74
C GLY A 348 20.10 -29.62 34.51
N PRO A 349 19.31 -30.69 34.66
CA PRO A 349 18.87 -31.52 33.53
C PRO A 349 17.92 -30.76 32.58
N SER A 350 17.72 -31.30 31.38
CA SER A 350 16.72 -30.81 30.43
C SER A 350 15.34 -30.80 31.10
N GLY A 351 14.61 -29.68 31.02
CA GLY A 351 13.28 -29.55 31.62
C GLY A 351 13.24 -29.11 33.09
N ALA A 352 14.38 -28.93 33.77
CA ALA A 352 14.46 -28.48 35.16
C ALA A 352 14.07 -26.99 35.40
N GLY A 353 13.60 -26.27 34.38
CA GLY A 353 13.20 -24.87 34.52
C GLY A 353 14.33 -23.82 34.43
N LYS A 354 15.57 -24.19 34.04
CA LYS A 354 16.72 -23.28 33.92
C LYS A 354 16.43 -22.00 33.11
N THR A 355 16.00 -22.18 31.86
CA THR A 355 15.63 -21.07 30.96
C THR A 355 14.48 -20.25 31.54
N THR A 356 13.54 -20.89 32.22
CA THR A 356 12.42 -20.21 32.88
C THR A 356 12.90 -19.31 34.02
N LEU A 357 13.81 -19.78 34.86
CA LEU A 357 14.39 -19.00 35.96
C LEU A 357 15.15 -17.79 35.42
N ILE A 358 16.02 -18.01 34.43
CA ILE A 358 16.82 -16.97 33.79
C ILE A 358 15.94 -15.92 33.11
N ASP A 359 14.88 -16.33 32.42
CA ASP A 359 13.94 -15.39 31.80
C ASP A 359 13.21 -14.54 32.87
N ILE A 360 12.88 -15.11 34.03
CA ILE A 360 12.27 -14.37 35.16
C ILE A 360 13.26 -13.37 35.76
N ILE A 361 14.51 -13.79 35.99
CA ILE A 361 15.59 -12.91 36.49
C ILE A 361 15.83 -11.74 35.52
N ALA A 362 15.79 -12.01 34.22
CA ALA A 362 15.92 -10.98 33.19
C ALA A 362 14.68 -10.07 33.05
N GLY A 363 13.63 -10.29 33.85
CA GLY A 363 12.41 -9.50 33.84
C GLY A 363 11.49 -9.77 32.63
N LYS A 364 11.67 -10.89 31.92
CA LYS A 364 10.79 -11.28 30.81
C LYS A 364 9.45 -11.78 31.35
N ARG A 365 8.36 -11.31 30.74
CA ARG A 365 7.00 -11.77 31.11
C ARG A 365 6.69 -13.12 30.49
N LYS A 366 6.18 -14.03 31.31
CA LYS A 366 5.70 -15.36 30.91
C LYS A 366 4.18 -15.42 31.05
N ILE A 367 3.53 -16.36 30.34
CA ILE A 367 2.06 -16.48 30.27
C ILE A 367 1.47 -17.06 31.58
N GLY A 368 2.29 -17.65 32.44
CA GLY A 368 1.90 -18.18 33.75
C GLY A 368 1.93 -17.17 34.91
N LYS A 369 1.58 -17.65 36.11
CA LYS A 369 1.67 -16.88 37.36
C LYS A 369 3.11 -16.96 37.88
N VAL A 370 3.77 -15.81 37.99
CA VAL A 370 5.09 -15.67 38.62
C VAL A 370 4.89 -15.20 40.06
N SER A 371 5.48 -15.90 41.01
CA SER A 371 5.61 -15.50 42.42
C SER A 371 7.08 -15.27 42.76
N GLY A 372 7.36 -14.53 43.84
CA GLY A 372 8.72 -14.22 44.28
C GLY A 372 9.17 -12.79 43.98
N THR A 373 10.38 -12.47 44.39
CA THR A 373 10.97 -11.12 44.31
C THR A 373 12.37 -11.17 43.71
N VAL A 374 12.63 -10.29 42.74
CA VAL A 374 13.96 -10.05 42.16
C VAL A 374 14.35 -8.61 42.45
N GLU A 375 15.47 -8.42 43.14
CA GLU A 375 16.01 -7.14 43.54
C GLU A 375 17.39 -6.92 42.92
N PHE A 376 17.65 -5.69 42.49
CA PHE A 376 18.95 -5.27 41.98
C PHE A 376 19.56 -4.29 42.96
N PHE A 377 20.84 -4.44 43.26
CA PHE A 377 21.52 -3.62 44.26
C PHE A 377 22.84 -3.06 43.73
N ASP A 378 23.16 -1.82 44.06
CA ASP A 378 24.46 -1.19 43.77
C ASP A 378 25.55 -1.72 44.73
N ARG A 379 26.81 -1.36 44.49
CA ARG A 379 27.99 -1.68 45.33
C ARG A 379 27.82 -1.24 46.78
N ASN A 380 27.00 -0.22 47.02
CA ASN A 380 26.64 0.30 48.35
C ASN A 380 25.46 -0.44 49.00
N GLY A 381 24.88 -1.47 48.35
CA GLY A 381 23.71 -2.20 48.82
C GLY A 381 22.36 -1.52 48.57
N ASN A 382 22.35 -0.36 47.91
CA ASN A 382 21.13 0.39 47.60
C ASN A 382 20.35 -0.27 46.47
N VAL A 383 19.03 -0.42 46.64
CA VAL A 383 18.15 -1.03 45.63
C VAL A 383 18.03 -0.13 44.40
N VAL A 384 18.39 -0.66 43.24
CA VAL A 384 18.29 -0.01 41.93
C VAL A 384 16.98 -0.44 41.26
N LYS A 385 16.09 0.53 41.02
CA LYS A 385 14.74 0.24 40.48
C LYS A 385 14.71 -0.09 38.98
N LYS A 386 15.72 0.31 38.19
CA LYS A 386 15.77 0.11 36.73
C LYS A 386 17.21 -0.20 36.26
N PRO A 387 17.73 -1.41 36.51
CA PRO A 387 19.02 -1.84 35.96
C PRO A 387 18.92 -2.04 34.44
N ARG A 388 20.04 -1.94 33.72
CA ARG A 388 20.11 -2.38 32.32
C ARG A 388 20.57 -3.82 32.25
N ILE A 389 19.64 -4.70 31.95
CA ILE A 389 19.91 -6.13 31.82
C ILE A 389 20.21 -6.43 30.35
N GLY A 390 21.35 -7.05 30.08
CA GLY A 390 21.67 -7.62 28.78
C GLY A 390 21.26 -9.09 28.75
N PHE A 391 20.48 -9.51 27.76
CA PHE A 391 20.03 -10.89 27.62
C PHE A 391 20.55 -11.49 26.33
N VAL A 392 21.19 -12.66 26.41
CA VAL A 392 21.67 -13.42 25.25
C VAL A 392 20.85 -14.70 25.11
N ASP A 393 20.01 -14.76 24.07
CA ASP A 393 19.20 -15.95 23.74
C ASP A 393 20.06 -17.17 23.37
N GLN A 394 19.51 -18.37 23.49
CA GLN A 394 20.17 -19.62 23.08
C GLN A 394 20.57 -19.62 21.59
N VAL A 395 19.70 -19.11 20.71
CA VAL A 395 19.95 -19.07 19.26
C VAL A 395 20.45 -17.68 18.85
N ASP A 396 21.60 -17.64 18.19
CA ASP A 396 22.15 -16.43 17.62
C ASP A 396 21.41 -16.06 16.33
N THR A 397 20.59 -15.01 16.38
CA THR A 397 19.91 -14.46 15.19
C THR A 397 20.55 -13.11 14.86
N LEU A 398 21.43 -13.08 13.86
CA LEU A 398 22.18 -11.90 13.45
C LEU A 398 21.89 -11.53 11.99
N PRO A 399 22.09 -10.27 11.58
CA PRO A 399 21.94 -9.87 10.18
C PRO A 399 23.09 -10.42 9.32
N PRO A 400 22.82 -11.24 8.29
CA PRO A 400 23.88 -11.95 7.55
C PRO A 400 24.70 -11.05 6.62
N THR A 401 24.14 -9.92 6.19
CA THR A 401 24.72 -8.95 5.25
C THR A 401 25.67 -7.93 5.88
N LEU A 402 25.60 -7.77 7.20
CA LEU A 402 26.40 -6.79 7.94
C LEU A 402 27.70 -7.43 8.46
N THR A 403 28.66 -6.56 8.79
CA THR A 403 29.89 -6.93 9.49
C THR A 403 29.71 -6.75 11.00
N PRO A 404 30.49 -7.44 11.87
CA PRO A 404 30.45 -7.23 13.30
C PRO A 404 30.60 -5.76 13.71
N ARG A 405 31.55 -5.03 13.10
CA ARG A 405 31.76 -3.60 13.37
C ARG A 405 30.54 -2.76 13.05
N GLU A 406 29.93 -2.96 11.88
CA GLU A 406 28.73 -2.25 11.48
C GLU A 406 27.53 -2.58 12.36
N TYR A 407 27.39 -3.85 12.75
CA TYR A 407 26.31 -4.26 13.63
C TYR A 407 26.46 -3.68 15.03
N PHE A 408 27.66 -3.69 15.59
CA PHE A 408 27.93 -3.01 16.87
C PHE A 408 27.70 -1.51 16.78
N MET A 409 28.06 -0.85 15.68
CA MET A 409 27.74 0.56 15.48
C MET A 409 26.23 0.79 15.40
N PHE A 410 25.48 -0.10 14.73
CA PHE A 410 24.02 -0.06 14.70
C PHE A 410 23.41 -0.20 16.10
N VAL A 411 23.91 -1.12 16.92
CA VAL A 411 23.46 -1.28 18.31
C VAL A 411 23.83 -0.05 19.16
N ALA A 412 25.04 0.49 19.01
CA ALA A 412 25.50 1.69 19.72
C ALA A 412 24.66 2.92 19.35
N ASP A 413 24.28 3.06 18.08
CA ASP A 413 23.48 4.18 17.61
C ASP A 413 22.06 4.17 18.18
N LEU A 414 21.50 2.98 18.50
CA LEU A 414 20.13 2.81 18.96
C LEU A 414 19.99 2.68 20.49
N ARG A 415 20.93 2.04 21.17
CA ARG A 415 20.87 1.78 22.62
C ARG A 415 21.62 2.79 23.47
N LEU A 416 22.58 3.52 22.90
CA LEU A 416 23.24 4.61 23.61
C LEU A 416 22.51 5.94 23.36
N PRO A 417 22.45 6.84 24.36
CA PRO A 417 21.87 8.17 24.21
C PRO A 417 22.40 8.91 22.97
N GLU A 418 21.53 9.69 22.32
CA GLU A 418 21.89 10.46 21.13
C GLU A 418 22.87 11.61 21.40
N SER A 419 22.97 12.05 22.66
CA SER A 419 23.93 13.06 23.11
C SER A 419 25.38 12.63 22.99
N ILE A 420 25.64 11.32 23.00
CA ILE A 420 27.00 10.79 22.89
C ILE A 420 27.48 10.96 21.44
N PRO A 421 28.60 11.66 21.20
CA PRO A 421 29.16 11.83 19.86
C PRO A 421 29.50 10.49 19.20
N LYS A 422 29.33 10.41 17.87
CA LYS A 422 29.63 9.19 17.09
C LYS A 422 31.07 8.69 17.30
N ALA A 423 32.05 9.59 17.41
CA ALA A 423 33.45 9.21 17.66
C ALA A 423 33.63 8.41 18.96
N VAL A 424 32.94 8.81 20.04
CA VAL A 424 32.98 8.09 21.32
C VAL A 424 32.28 6.74 21.21
N LYS A 425 31.21 6.64 20.41
CA LYS A 425 30.54 5.36 20.11
C LYS A 425 31.47 4.42 19.32
N GLU A 426 32.18 4.94 18.32
CA GLU A 426 33.13 4.17 17.50
C GLU A 426 34.34 3.66 18.30
N GLU A 427 34.86 4.49 19.20
CA GLU A 427 35.93 4.08 20.12
C GLU A 427 35.47 2.95 21.04
N ARG A 428 34.24 3.07 21.58
CA ARG A 428 33.63 2.03 22.40
C ARG A 428 33.42 0.73 21.62
N VAL A 429 32.95 0.79 20.38
CA VAL A 429 32.78 -0.38 19.51
C VAL A 429 34.12 -1.06 19.26
N SER A 430 35.17 -0.28 18.99
CA SER A 430 36.53 -0.79 18.76
C SER A 430 37.08 -1.49 20.01
N ARG A 431 36.85 -0.91 21.20
CA ARG A 431 37.24 -1.52 22.48
C ARG A 431 36.56 -2.87 22.72
N VAL A 432 35.25 -2.96 22.46
CA VAL A 432 34.48 -4.21 22.62
C VAL A 432 34.93 -5.27 21.60
N LEU A 433 35.26 -4.90 20.36
CA LEU A 433 35.81 -5.84 19.37
C LEU A 433 37.12 -6.47 19.85
N VAL A 434 38.02 -5.67 20.43
CA VAL A 434 39.29 -6.15 20.99
C VAL A 434 39.03 -7.05 22.22
N GLN A 435 38.16 -6.63 23.14
CA GLN A 435 37.83 -7.40 24.35
C GLN A 435 37.24 -8.79 24.03
N LEU A 436 36.47 -8.90 22.94
CA LEU A 436 35.88 -10.16 22.48
C LEU A 436 36.82 -10.99 21.58
N GLY A 437 38.00 -10.48 21.26
CA GLY A 437 38.91 -11.12 20.29
C GLY A 437 38.29 -11.28 18.91
N LEU A 438 37.59 -10.24 18.42
CA LEU A 438 36.91 -10.20 17.11
C LEU A 438 37.56 -9.22 16.12
N ASP A 439 38.71 -8.64 16.46
CA ASP A 439 39.37 -7.63 15.63
C ASP A 439 39.72 -8.16 14.22
N HIS A 440 40.16 -9.41 14.13
CA HIS A 440 40.52 -10.05 12.85
C HIS A 440 39.33 -10.31 11.92
N VAL A 441 38.10 -10.33 12.45
CA VAL A 441 36.84 -10.55 11.70
C VAL A 441 35.91 -9.34 11.71
N ALA A 442 36.37 -8.20 12.24
CA ALA A 442 35.52 -7.03 12.47
C ALA A 442 34.82 -6.51 11.20
N ASP A 443 35.49 -6.62 10.05
CA ASP A 443 35.03 -6.16 8.74
C ASP A 443 34.64 -7.31 7.78
N VAL A 444 34.57 -8.54 8.30
CA VAL A 444 34.08 -9.72 7.57
C VAL A 444 32.56 -9.82 7.73
N ARG A 445 31.83 -10.27 6.70
CA ARG A 445 30.37 -10.44 6.79
C ARG A 445 30.01 -11.58 7.73
N ILE A 446 28.95 -11.40 8.52
CA ILE A 446 28.48 -12.41 9.48
C ILE A 446 28.04 -13.68 8.77
N GLY A 447 27.27 -13.57 7.68
CA GLY A 447 26.75 -14.72 6.92
C GLY A 447 25.50 -15.37 7.55
N ASP A 448 24.89 -16.30 6.81
CA ASP A 448 23.64 -17.00 7.12
C ASP A 448 23.81 -18.53 7.17
N GLY A 449 25.05 -19.03 7.03
CA GLY A 449 25.36 -20.46 6.96
C GLY A 449 25.34 -21.04 5.53
N GLU A 450 24.58 -20.45 4.61
CA GLU A 450 24.64 -20.78 3.18
C GLU A 450 25.78 -20.05 2.48
N ARG A 451 25.98 -18.78 2.85
CA ARG A 451 27.11 -17.96 2.40
C ARG A 451 28.22 -18.01 3.43
N ARG A 452 29.47 -18.12 2.96
CA ARG A 452 30.67 -18.11 3.82
C ARG A 452 30.65 -16.86 4.71
N GLY A 453 30.68 -17.08 6.02
CA GLY A 453 30.63 -16.04 7.04
C GLY A 453 31.62 -16.32 8.18
N ILE A 454 31.34 -15.75 9.35
CA ILE A 454 32.11 -15.98 10.58
C ILE A 454 31.78 -17.35 11.19
N SER A 455 32.66 -17.87 12.04
CA SER A 455 32.41 -19.15 12.73
C SER A 455 31.28 -19.05 13.78
N GLY A 456 30.67 -20.17 14.15
CA GLY A 456 29.62 -20.21 15.17
C GLY A 456 30.08 -19.65 16.53
N GLY A 457 31.32 -19.94 16.93
CA GLY A 457 31.92 -19.38 18.15
C GLY A 457 32.14 -17.86 18.09
N GLU A 458 32.52 -17.34 16.93
CA GLU A 458 32.62 -15.88 16.70
C GLU A 458 31.23 -15.23 16.70
N MET A 459 30.24 -15.87 16.08
CA MET A 459 28.85 -15.43 16.08
C MET A 459 28.28 -15.33 17.50
N ARG A 460 28.61 -16.30 18.38
CA ARG A 460 28.24 -16.23 19.80
C ARG A 460 28.86 -15.03 20.51
N ARG A 461 30.14 -14.75 20.24
CA ARG A 461 30.84 -13.57 20.79
C ARG A 461 30.25 -12.26 20.24
N VAL A 462 29.81 -12.22 18.97
CA VAL A 462 29.09 -11.06 18.41
C VAL A 462 27.77 -10.83 19.14
N SER A 463 26.98 -11.87 19.42
CA SER A 463 25.76 -11.73 20.23
C SER A 463 26.04 -11.13 21.61
N LEU A 464 27.09 -11.59 22.29
CA LEU A 464 27.52 -11.03 23.58
C LEU A 464 27.93 -9.56 23.45
N GLY A 465 28.70 -9.22 22.40
CA GLY A 465 29.15 -7.85 22.16
C GLY A 465 28.04 -6.84 21.95
N CYS A 466 26.90 -7.26 21.39
CA CYS A 466 25.73 -6.39 21.24
C CYS A 466 25.22 -5.89 22.59
N GLU A 467 25.24 -6.74 23.63
CA GLU A 467 24.83 -6.36 24.98
C GLU A 467 25.89 -5.48 25.67
N LEU A 468 27.18 -5.76 25.47
CA LEU A 468 28.29 -4.98 26.04
C LEU A 468 28.36 -3.55 25.46
N VAL A 469 28.14 -3.42 24.15
CA VAL A 469 28.11 -2.12 23.46
C VAL A 469 27.00 -1.23 24.04
N ALA A 470 25.86 -1.81 24.42
CA ALA A 470 24.78 -1.07 25.06
C ALA A 470 25.09 -0.60 26.49
N GLY A 471 26.01 -1.29 27.19
CA GLY A 471 26.37 -0.98 28.56
C GLY A 471 25.37 -1.55 29.55
N CYS A 472 25.11 -2.85 29.44
CA CYS A 472 24.43 -3.60 30.47
C CYS A 472 25.20 -3.55 31.80
N ASP A 473 24.45 -3.53 32.89
CA ASP A 473 24.97 -3.60 34.26
C ASP A 473 24.96 -5.04 34.78
N VAL A 474 24.05 -5.87 34.24
CA VAL A 474 23.95 -7.31 34.48
C VAL A 474 23.80 -8.04 33.16
N ILE A 475 24.50 -9.15 32.97
CA ILE A 475 24.40 -9.99 31.78
C ILE A 475 23.79 -11.34 32.15
N VAL A 476 22.77 -11.73 31.41
CA VAL A 476 22.09 -13.01 31.56
C VAL A 476 22.17 -13.77 30.25
N LEU A 477 22.69 -14.99 30.27
CA LEU A 477 22.92 -15.82 29.09
C LEU A 477 22.17 -17.14 29.20
N ASP A 478 21.45 -17.52 28.14
CA ASP A 478 20.85 -18.84 28.02
C ASP A 478 21.76 -19.76 27.19
N GLU A 479 22.28 -20.81 27.82
CA GLU A 479 23.13 -21.86 27.23
C GLU A 479 24.25 -21.35 26.30
N PRO A 480 25.17 -20.49 26.77
CA PRO A 480 26.15 -19.84 25.90
C PRO A 480 27.24 -20.73 25.31
N THR A 481 27.40 -21.95 25.82
CA THR A 481 28.36 -22.94 25.34
C THR A 481 27.72 -24.05 24.50
N SER A 482 26.39 -24.03 24.32
CA SER A 482 25.67 -25.06 23.58
C SER A 482 25.93 -24.95 22.07
N GLY A 483 26.13 -26.08 21.40
CA GLY A 483 26.41 -26.14 19.97
C GLY A 483 27.80 -25.66 19.54
N LEU A 484 28.72 -25.39 20.47
CA LEU A 484 30.11 -25.02 20.20
C LEU A 484 31.08 -26.19 20.45
N ASP A 485 32.19 -26.21 19.70
CA ASP A 485 33.33 -27.07 20.00
C ASP A 485 33.99 -26.65 21.33
N SER A 486 34.70 -27.58 21.98
CA SER A 486 35.30 -27.36 23.30
C SER A 486 36.25 -26.16 23.34
N VAL A 487 37.01 -25.92 22.26
CA VAL A 487 37.94 -24.79 22.17
C VAL A 487 37.17 -23.47 22.08
N SER A 488 36.15 -23.37 21.23
CA SER A 488 35.31 -22.18 21.15
C SER A 488 34.51 -21.92 22.43
N ALA A 489 34.00 -22.97 23.08
CA ALA A 489 33.30 -22.86 24.36
C ALA A 489 34.21 -22.30 25.47
N SER A 490 35.45 -22.80 25.57
CA SER A 490 36.44 -22.27 26.51
C SER A 490 36.78 -20.79 26.23
N LYS A 491 36.94 -20.41 24.96
CA LYS A 491 37.15 -19.00 24.57
C LYS A 491 35.99 -18.10 25.00
N VAL A 492 34.75 -18.54 24.81
CA VAL A 492 33.55 -17.78 25.26
C VAL A 492 33.53 -17.65 26.78
N ALA A 493 33.81 -18.73 27.52
CA ALA A 493 33.88 -18.70 28.98
C ALA A 493 34.95 -17.74 29.51
N ASN A 494 36.15 -17.76 28.92
CA ASN A 494 37.25 -16.85 29.27
C ASN A 494 36.87 -15.38 29.03
N VAL A 495 36.18 -15.10 27.92
CA VAL A 495 35.67 -13.76 27.63
C VAL A 495 34.64 -13.33 28.67
N LEU A 496 33.70 -14.19 29.04
CA LEU A 496 32.72 -13.88 30.10
C LEU A 496 33.37 -13.62 31.46
N HIS A 497 34.38 -14.42 31.82
CA HIS A 497 35.17 -14.20 33.03
C HIS A 497 35.90 -12.85 33.00
N SER A 498 36.49 -12.49 31.85
CA SER A 498 37.17 -11.18 31.68
C SER A 498 36.22 -9.98 31.78
N ILE A 499 34.95 -10.16 31.39
CA ILE A 499 33.90 -9.13 31.49
C ILE A 499 33.42 -9.01 32.94
N ALA A 500 33.25 -10.13 33.64
CA ALA A 500 32.86 -10.11 35.04
C ALA A 500 33.92 -9.39 35.88
N THR A 501 35.19 -9.80 35.74
CA THR A 501 36.33 -9.33 36.55
C THR A 501 36.96 -8.01 36.06
N ASP A 502 36.33 -7.28 35.15
CA ASP A 502 36.85 -6.01 34.62
C ASP A 502 37.05 -4.99 35.77
N PRO A 503 38.29 -4.49 36.00
CA PRO A 503 38.58 -3.59 37.11
C PRO A 503 37.89 -2.22 36.99
N GLU A 504 37.58 -1.77 35.77
CA GLU A 504 36.89 -0.48 35.58
C GLU A 504 35.38 -0.60 35.81
N ASN A 505 34.76 -1.71 35.38
CA ASN A 505 33.31 -1.90 35.40
C ASN A 505 32.94 -3.35 35.73
N PRO A 506 32.98 -3.76 37.02
CA PRO A 506 32.62 -5.12 37.41
C PRO A 506 31.15 -5.38 37.10
N THR A 507 30.90 -6.45 36.34
CA THR A 507 29.56 -6.80 35.81
C THR A 507 29.14 -8.14 36.40
N ALA A 508 27.89 -8.26 36.85
CA ALA A 508 27.35 -9.55 37.28
C ALA A 508 26.96 -10.38 36.05
N VAL A 509 27.44 -11.63 35.97
CA VAL A 509 27.18 -12.53 34.85
C VAL A 509 26.43 -13.77 35.33
N ILE A 510 25.30 -14.09 34.72
CA ILE A 510 24.48 -15.27 35.03
C ILE A 510 24.32 -16.08 33.74
N ALA A 511 24.67 -17.37 33.76
CA ALA A 511 24.58 -18.23 32.58
C ALA A 511 23.92 -19.59 32.92
N SER A 512 22.96 -20.05 32.12
CA SER A 512 22.55 -21.47 32.16
C SER A 512 23.55 -22.32 31.39
N ILE A 513 23.94 -23.48 31.93
CA ILE A 513 24.82 -24.42 31.25
C ILE A 513 24.18 -25.81 31.31
N HIS A 514 24.16 -26.51 30.16
CA HIS A 514 23.61 -27.87 30.06
C HIS A 514 24.67 -28.92 30.42
N GLN A 515 25.88 -28.79 29.87
CA GLN A 515 27.03 -29.68 30.12
C GLN A 515 28.31 -28.84 30.20
N PRO A 516 29.00 -28.78 31.36
CA PRO A 516 30.29 -28.12 31.45
C PRO A 516 31.36 -28.99 30.80
N ASN A 517 31.88 -28.56 29.65
CA ASN A 517 33.00 -29.23 28.98
C ASN A 517 34.32 -28.62 29.48
N GLY A 518 34.82 -29.08 30.63
CA GLY A 518 36.18 -28.82 31.12
C GLY A 518 36.27 -28.02 32.44
N PRO A 519 37.46 -28.01 33.08
CA PRO A 519 37.71 -27.29 34.33
C PRO A 519 37.96 -25.82 34.04
N GLY A 520 36.94 -24.97 34.16
CA GLY A 520 37.12 -23.54 33.85
C GLY A 520 36.08 -22.61 34.47
N GLY A 521 36.47 -21.96 35.56
CA GLY A 521 36.19 -20.54 35.83
C GLY A 521 34.80 -20.09 36.31
N PHE A 522 33.78 -20.95 36.38
CA PHE A 522 32.48 -20.56 36.91
C PHE A 522 32.45 -20.76 38.43
N THR A 523 32.51 -19.67 39.20
CA THR A 523 32.30 -19.66 40.65
C THR A 523 31.61 -18.35 41.04
N PRO A 524 30.47 -18.37 41.77
CA PRO A 524 29.76 -19.54 42.31
C PRO A 524 28.95 -20.34 41.27
N VAL A 525 28.51 -21.56 41.63
CA VAL A 525 27.66 -22.44 40.80
C VAL A 525 26.39 -22.83 41.57
N GLN A 526 25.23 -22.62 40.95
CA GLN A 526 23.91 -23.02 41.49
C GLN A 526 23.34 -24.15 40.64
N ILE A 527 22.96 -25.26 41.27
CA ILE A 527 22.44 -26.45 40.58
C ILE A 527 20.93 -26.57 40.86
N LEU A 528 20.14 -26.54 39.79
CA LEU A 528 18.71 -26.85 39.76
C LEU A 528 18.53 -28.35 39.52
N THR A 529 17.97 -29.08 40.49
CA THR A 529 17.55 -30.48 40.30
C THR A 529 16.03 -30.60 40.24
N ALA A 530 15.51 -31.72 39.70
CA ALA A 530 14.08 -31.96 39.53
C ALA A 530 13.27 -32.04 40.85
N GLN A 531 13.93 -32.02 42.02
CA GLN A 531 13.31 -32.08 43.36
C GLN A 531 13.80 -30.96 44.30
N GLY A 532 14.56 -29.97 43.80
CA GLY A 532 15.06 -28.84 44.60
C GLY A 532 16.43 -28.30 44.15
N GLU A 533 16.81 -27.12 44.68
CA GLU A 533 18.11 -26.49 44.47
C GLU A 533 19.11 -26.87 45.57
N ALA A 534 20.37 -27.11 45.21
CA ALA A 534 21.47 -27.27 46.16
C ALA A 534 22.68 -26.40 45.73
N PRO A 535 23.09 -25.38 46.51
CA PRO A 535 24.29 -24.60 46.22
C PRO A 535 25.56 -25.44 46.43
N CYS A 536 26.53 -25.33 45.53
CA CYS A 536 27.85 -25.96 45.72
C CYS A 536 28.59 -25.25 46.86
N PRO A 537 29.16 -25.97 47.85
CA PRO A 537 29.97 -25.36 48.91
C PRO A 537 31.20 -24.64 48.33
N ASP A 538 31.55 -23.48 48.90
CA ASP A 538 32.71 -22.69 48.48
C ASP A 538 34.01 -23.51 48.62
N GLY A 539 34.73 -23.68 47.50
CA GLY A 539 35.99 -24.44 47.46
C GLY A 539 35.85 -25.94 47.17
N TYR A 540 34.63 -26.47 47.01
CA TYR A 540 34.39 -27.85 46.61
C TYR A 540 34.52 -28.00 45.07
N ASN A 541 35.09 -29.12 44.61
CA ASN A 541 35.22 -29.37 43.17
C ASN A 541 33.82 -29.59 42.56
N ILE A 542 33.46 -28.75 41.59
CA ILE A 542 32.14 -28.75 40.96
C ILE A 542 31.81 -30.10 40.33
N ALA A 543 32.80 -30.78 39.75
CA ALA A 543 32.62 -32.10 39.14
C ALA A 543 32.31 -33.17 40.20
N ASP A 544 32.99 -33.12 41.35
CA ASP A 544 32.75 -34.04 42.46
C ASP A 544 31.41 -33.75 43.14
N TRP A 545 31.03 -32.48 43.29
CA TRP A 545 29.70 -32.11 43.79
C TRP A 545 28.57 -32.57 42.88
N LEU A 546 28.74 -32.45 41.56
CA LEU A 546 27.76 -32.96 40.58
C LEU A 546 27.61 -34.49 40.67
N LEU A 547 28.72 -35.21 40.90
CA LEU A 547 28.69 -36.65 41.13
C LEU A 547 27.99 -36.99 42.45
N ASP A 548 28.25 -36.25 43.51
CA ASP A 548 27.61 -36.43 44.82
C ASP A 548 26.10 -36.22 44.74
N VAL A 549 25.65 -35.10 44.16
CA VAL A 549 24.23 -34.78 43.94
C VAL A 549 23.54 -35.81 43.03
N ALA A 550 24.22 -36.28 41.97
CA ALA A 550 23.69 -37.31 41.09
C ALA A 550 23.61 -38.68 41.79
N SER A 551 24.54 -38.98 42.70
CA SER A 551 24.57 -40.22 43.47
C SER A 551 23.47 -40.27 44.55
N GLU A 552 23.14 -39.13 45.18
CA GLU A 552 22.06 -38.99 46.17
C GLU A 552 20.66 -39.24 45.57
N GLN A 553 20.46 -38.91 44.28
CA GLN A 553 19.19 -39.22 43.60
C GLN A 553 18.97 -40.72 43.39
N GLN A 554 20.03 -41.52 43.26
CA GLN A 554 19.91 -42.98 43.11
C GLN A 554 19.63 -43.68 44.45
N THR A 555 20.08 -43.15 45.58
CA THR A 555 19.80 -43.71 46.92
C THR A 555 18.37 -43.45 47.37
N ASN A 556 17.80 -42.28 47.07
CA ASN A 556 16.39 -41.98 47.39
C ASN A 556 15.37 -42.79 46.58
N ASN A 557 15.75 -43.31 45.40
CA ASN A 557 14.91 -44.23 44.62
C ASN A 557 15.02 -45.70 45.05
N ARG A 558 15.97 -46.06 45.93
CA ARG A 558 16.17 -47.46 46.36
C ARG A 558 15.31 -47.92 47.54
N THR A 559 14.58 -47.03 48.20
CA THR A 559 13.65 -47.38 49.29
C THR A 559 12.20 -47.65 48.84
N ARG A 560 11.91 -47.63 47.52
CA ARG A 560 10.64 -48.09 46.95
C ARG A 560 10.82 -49.27 45.99
N VAL A 561 11.39 -50.36 46.49
CA VAL A 561 11.27 -51.68 45.84
C VAL A 561 10.25 -52.50 46.62
N VAL A 562 8.99 -52.39 46.23
CA VAL A 562 7.98 -53.43 46.45
C VAL A 562 7.35 -53.75 45.10
N THR A 563 7.87 -54.81 44.49
CA THR A 563 7.23 -55.74 43.54
C THR A 563 5.95 -55.27 42.83
N SER A 564 6.04 -54.99 41.53
CA SER A 564 5.20 -55.65 40.53
C SER A 564 5.79 -55.49 39.13
N SER A 565 6.02 -56.62 38.47
CA SER A 565 6.50 -56.75 37.11
C SER A 565 5.50 -56.14 36.12
N ARG A 566 5.92 -55.14 35.34
CA ARG A 566 5.31 -54.86 34.04
C ARG A 566 6.29 -54.13 33.15
N GLU A 567 6.69 -54.82 32.09
CA GLU A 567 7.45 -54.28 30.97
C GLU A 567 6.69 -53.13 30.33
N MET A 568 7.39 -52.03 30.02
CA MET A 568 6.94 -51.04 29.06
C MET A 568 8.16 -50.54 28.27
N GLU A 569 8.20 -50.95 27.01
CA GLU A 569 9.18 -50.58 26.00
C GLU A 569 9.15 -49.07 25.74
N ILE A 570 10.34 -48.44 25.71
CA ILE A 570 10.54 -47.14 25.05
C ILE A 570 11.54 -47.37 23.93
N HIS A 571 11.06 -47.13 22.71
CA HIS A 571 11.84 -47.13 21.47
C HIS A 571 12.87 -45.99 21.48
N GLU A 572 14.15 -46.36 21.48
CA GLU A 572 15.25 -45.50 21.04
C GLU A 572 16.04 -46.28 19.98
N GLN A 573 16.12 -45.78 18.75
CA GLN A 573 16.89 -46.39 17.66
C GLN A 573 17.92 -45.42 17.09
N SER A 574 19.12 -45.98 16.94
CA SER A 574 20.33 -45.49 16.25
C SER A 574 21.23 -44.58 17.09
N GLY A 575 22.43 -45.00 17.52
CA GLY A 575 23.15 -46.25 17.33
C GLY A 575 24.61 -46.05 17.72
N SER A 576 25.17 -47.01 18.47
CA SER A 576 26.50 -47.62 18.29
C SER A 576 27.01 -48.14 19.63
N GLU A 577 26.67 -49.39 19.91
CA GLU A 577 27.48 -50.26 20.76
C GLU A 577 28.84 -50.46 20.09
N LEU A 578 29.93 -50.06 20.75
CA LEU A 578 31.19 -50.79 20.67
C LEU A 578 31.99 -50.51 21.96
N LEU A 579 32.42 -51.60 22.59
CA LEU A 579 33.38 -51.70 23.71
C LEU A 579 32.79 -51.62 25.13
N ASN A 580 32.17 -52.71 25.56
CA ASN A 580 32.29 -53.11 26.97
C ASN A 580 33.04 -54.44 27.07
N ARG A 581 34.28 -54.38 27.55
CA ARG A 581 34.95 -55.50 28.21
C ARG A 581 35.91 -54.98 29.27
N ARG A 582 35.62 -55.39 30.51
CA ARG A 582 36.52 -56.06 31.47
C ARG A 582 36.78 -55.31 32.78
N ALA A 583 36.68 -56.12 33.84
CA ALA A 583 37.37 -56.07 35.12
C ALA A 583 36.61 -55.47 36.33
N THR A 584 35.93 -56.40 37.00
CA THR A 584 35.83 -56.52 38.46
C THR A 584 37.15 -56.24 39.19
N GLY A 585 37.10 -55.52 40.32
CA GLY A 585 38.20 -55.36 41.26
C GLY A 585 37.70 -54.90 42.63
N SER A 586 37.82 -55.78 43.62
CA SER A 586 37.45 -55.70 45.03
C SER A 586 37.96 -54.47 45.81
N GLY A 587 37.31 -54.18 46.94
CA GLY A 587 38.06 -54.05 48.21
C GLY A 587 37.75 -52.86 49.13
N MET A 588 36.88 -53.12 50.11
CA MET A 588 37.19 -53.09 51.56
C MET A 588 37.34 -51.76 52.34
N LEU A 589 36.75 -51.81 53.55
CA LEU A 589 36.98 -51.04 54.79
C LEU A 589 36.08 -49.84 55.15
N ALA A 590 35.12 -50.12 56.05
CA ALA A 590 34.67 -49.28 57.17
C ALA A 590 35.83 -49.06 58.19
N PRO A 591 35.79 -48.21 59.26
CA PRO A 591 34.68 -48.03 60.22
C PRO A 591 34.59 -46.59 60.83
N PRO A 592 34.09 -46.33 62.07
CA PRO A 592 32.71 -45.93 62.37
C PRO A 592 32.56 -44.59 63.14
N ALA A 593 31.31 -44.21 63.42
CA ALA A 593 30.83 -43.06 64.22
C ALA A 593 31.39 -42.99 65.67
N PRO A 594 31.24 -41.87 66.41
CA PRO A 594 30.01 -41.52 67.16
C PRO A 594 29.73 -39.99 67.18
N GLY A 595 28.65 -39.37 67.66
CA GLY A 595 27.53 -39.70 68.53
C GLY A 595 27.15 -38.45 69.35
N ALA A 596 25.86 -38.30 69.66
CA ALA A 596 25.24 -37.44 70.71
C ALA A 596 25.14 -35.91 70.51
N ALA A 597 23.91 -35.36 70.53
CA ALA A 597 23.21 -34.91 71.74
C ALA A 597 22.12 -33.86 71.41
N ALA A 598 20.92 -34.10 71.92
CA ALA A 598 19.78 -33.20 71.90
C ALA A 598 19.79 -32.26 73.13
N ILE A 599 19.30 -31.02 72.98
CA ILE A 599 18.64 -30.26 74.07
C ILE A 599 17.46 -29.49 73.46
N ALA A 600 16.35 -29.48 74.19
CA ALA A 600 15.02 -29.08 73.80
C ALA A 600 14.60 -27.70 74.37
N GLU A 601 13.46 -27.24 73.84
CA GLU A 601 12.38 -26.46 74.46
C GLU A 601 12.46 -24.94 74.64
N GLY A 602 11.33 -24.31 74.27
CA GLY A 602 10.98 -22.93 74.59
C GLY A 602 9.92 -22.33 73.65
N GLY A 603 8.66 -22.74 73.78
CA GLY A 603 7.54 -22.17 73.02
C GLY A 603 6.93 -20.92 73.67
N SER A 604 6.31 -20.05 72.85
CA SER A 604 5.18 -19.21 73.26
C SER A 604 4.35 -18.79 72.02
N GLN A 605 3.03 -18.87 72.18
CA GLN A 605 1.97 -18.81 71.17
C GLN A 605 1.56 -17.38 70.77
N GLU A 606 1.16 -17.28 69.49
CA GLU A 606 0.03 -16.53 68.88
C GLU A 606 -0.07 -14.99 68.96
N LYS A 607 -0.21 -14.38 67.76
CA LYS A 607 -1.50 -13.81 67.31
C LYS A 607 -1.53 -13.56 65.80
N LEU A 608 -2.57 -14.12 65.16
CA LEU A 608 -3.04 -13.84 63.80
C LEU A 608 -3.56 -12.40 63.67
N VAL A 609 -3.25 -11.71 62.56
CA VAL A 609 -4.10 -10.67 61.98
C VAL A 609 -3.98 -10.74 60.45
N ASP A 610 -5.11 -11.02 59.78
CA ASP A 610 -5.27 -11.03 58.33
C ASP A 610 -5.45 -9.61 57.73
N PRO A 611 -5.20 -9.44 56.41
CA PRO A 611 -4.94 -8.15 55.79
C PRO A 611 -6.15 -7.59 55.02
N ALA A 612 -6.54 -6.33 55.25
CA ALA A 612 -7.23 -5.50 54.26
C ALA A 612 -7.47 -4.06 54.76
N LYS A 613 -7.14 -3.08 53.90
CA LYS A 613 -7.52 -1.65 53.92
C LYS A 613 -6.91 -0.79 55.03
N ILE A 614 -5.97 0.09 54.63
CA ILE A 614 -6.04 1.54 54.87
C ILE A 614 -5.33 2.22 53.70
N GLU A 615 -6.09 3.02 52.95
CA GLU A 615 -5.62 4.01 52.00
C GLU A 615 -5.99 5.39 52.59
N ARG A 616 -5.05 6.33 52.47
CA ARG A 616 -5.10 7.80 52.69
C ARG A 616 -4.33 8.37 53.88
N ASP A 617 -3.45 9.30 53.48
CA ASP A 617 -2.96 10.50 54.12
C ASP A 617 -2.25 10.39 55.48
N ASN A 618 -0.95 10.70 55.48
CA ASN A 618 -0.49 11.91 56.17
C ASN A 618 0.90 12.37 55.72
N SER A 619 0.93 13.65 55.35
CA SER A 619 2.08 14.52 55.15
C SER A 619 2.71 14.95 56.48
N VAL A 620 4.04 15.04 56.56
CA VAL A 620 4.74 16.05 57.38
C VAL A 620 5.95 16.61 56.60
N THR A 621 5.97 17.93 56.60
CA THR A 621 6.85 18.94 55.99
C THR A 621 8.27 19.02 56.56
N SER A 622 9.28 19.32 55.72
CA SER A 622 10.02 20.61 55.69
C SER A 622 11.36 20.49 54.94
N GLY A 623 11.71 21.50 54.12
CA GLY A 623 13.06 21.65 53.54
C GLY A 623 13.09 22.15 52.10
N ASN A 624 13.07 23.46 51.93
CA ASN A 624 12.89 24.21 50.68
C ASN A 624 14.19 24.33 49.86
N SER A 625 14.26 23.75 48.67
CA SER A 625 15.19 24.17 47.61
C SER A 625 14.54 23.99 46.23
N LYS A 626 14.16 25.11 45.61
CA LYS A 626 13.57 25.18 44.26
C LYS A 626 14.60 24.80 43.19
N GLY A 627 14.79 23.51 42.96
CA GLY A 627 15.33 22.95 41.73
C GLY A 627 14.17 22.58 40.80
N ARG A 628 14.20 23.09 39.57
CA ARG A 628 13.16 22.93 38.55
C ARG A 628 13.03 21.44 38.16
N ASN A 629 12.17 20.69 38.85
CA ASN A 629 11.91 19.27 38.56
C ASN A 629 11.18 19.13 37.22
N GLN A 630 11.96 19.03 36.15
CA GLN A 630 11.50 18.57 34.86
C GLN A 630 11.21 17.07 34.99
N LYS A 631 9.92 16.70 35.12
CA LYS A 631 9.48 15.30 35.03
C LYS A 631 9.80 14.80 33.63
N TRP A 632 10.90 14.08 33.48
CA TRP A 632 11.17 13.33 32.25
C TRP A 632 10.22 12.15 32.21
N SER A 633 9.36 12.11 31.19
CA SER A 633 8.74 10.87 30.75
C SER A 633 9.88 9.98 30.24
N GLU A 634 10.45 9.14 31.12
CA GLU A 634 11.46 8.14 30.73
C GLU A 634 10.83 7.17 29.73
N GLY A 635 11.09 7.41 28.44
CA GLY A 635 10.65 6.55 27.36
C GLY A 635 11.31 5.17 27.45
N LEU A 636 10.63 4.16 26.90
CA LEU A 636 11.13 2.78 26.84
C LEU A 636 12.41 2.64 26.01
N TYR A 637 12.69 3.59 25.10
CA TYR A 637 13.80 3.58 24.16
C TYR A 637 14.79 4.70 24.48
N ALA A 638 16.09 4.43 24.33
CA ALA A 638 17.15 5.41 24.57
C ALA A 638 17.21 6.55 23.53
N THR A 639 16.60 6.34 22.36
CA THR A 639 16.69 7.21 21.18
C THR A 639 15.30 7.65 20.71
N THR A 640 15.24 8.81 20.07
CA THR A 640 14.05 9.38 19.43
C THR A 640 13.59 8.58 18.21
N TYR A 641 12.33 8.73 17.80
CA TYR A 641 11.80 8.02 16.63
C TYR A 641 12.59 8.33 15.33
N MET A 642 13.04 9.59 15.16
CA MET A 642 13.72 10.01 13.93
C MET A 642 15.11 9.38 13.78
N THR A 643 15.90 9.25 14.86
CA THR A 643 17.16 8.50 14.82
C THR A 643 16.93 7.03 14.58
N GLN A 644 15.93 6.43 15.24
CA GLN A 644 15.58 5.02 15.02
C GLN A 644 15.31 4.78 13.52
N PHE A 645 14.47 5.61 12.91
CA PHE A 645 14.17 5.53 11.48
C PHE A 645 15.42 5.75 10.61
N GLU A 646 16.24 6.76 10.89
CA GLU A 646 17.47 7.06 10.12
C GLU A 646 18.47 5.90 10.15
N VAL A 647 18.69 5.30 11.33
CA VAL A 647 19.62 4.19 11.53
C VAL A 647 19.10 2.91 10.87
N LEU A 648 17.80 2.63 11.01
CA LEU A 648 17.14 1.50 10.34
C LEU A 648 17.15 1.66 8.82
N ALA A 649 16.80 2.86 8.31
CA ALA A 649 16.87 3.20 6.89
C ALA A 649 18.27 2.98 6.32
N ARG A 650 19.32 3.42 7.03
CA ARG A 650 20.71 3.20 6.64
C ARG A 650 21.04 1.71 6.56
N ARG A 651 20.59 0.90 7.52
CA ARG A 651 20.78 -0.55 7.52
C ARG A 651 20.08 -1.21 6.32
N GLU A 652 18.82 -0.89 6.08
CA GLU A 652 18.06 -1.46 4.96
C GLU A 652 18.67 -1.08 3.60
N TRP A 653 19.13 0.16 3.45
CA TRP A 653 19.85 0.59 2.25
C TRP A 653 21.17 -0.15 2.04
N LEU A 654 21.95 -0.36 3.10
CA LEU A 654 23.19 -1.14 3.05
C LEU A 654 22.93 -2.59 2.68
N ASN A 655 21.89 -3.19 3.25
CA ASN A 655 21.46 -4.55 2.92
C ASN A 655 21.10 -4.64 1.44
N LEU A 656 20.27 -3.73 0.94
CA LEU A 656 19.89 -3.69 -0.48
C LEU A 656 21.09 -3.51 -1.42
N LYS A 657 22.05 -2.66 -1.06
CA LYS A 657 23.26 -2.41 -1.87
C LYS A 657 24.19 -3.64 -1.92
N ARG A 658 24.20 -4.46 -0.87
CA ARG A 658 25.04 -5.66 -0.75
C ARG A 658 24.37 -6.90 -1.34
N ASP A 659 23.07 -7.05 -1.15
CA ASP A 659 22.25 -8.11 -1.76
C ASP A 659 21.70 -7.67 -3.11
N ARG A 660 22.60 -7.43 -4.06
CA ARG A 660 22.22 -7.04 -5.42
C ARG A 660 21.50 -8.17 -6.18
N SER A 661 21.66 -9.43 -5.76
CA SER A 661 21.05 -10.57 -6.47
C SER A 661 19.54 -10.44 -6.55
N LEU A 662 18.86 -10.09 -5.44
CA LEU A 662 17.41 -9.98 -5.41
C LEU A 662 16.93 -8.84 -6.31
N PHE A 663 17.56 -7.67 -6.21
CA PHE A 663 17.23 -6.51 -7.05
C PHE A 663 17.48 -6.77 -8.54
N ILE A 664 18.65 -7.29 -8.91
CA ILE A 664 19.01 -7.60 -10.31
C ILE A 664 18.07 -8.65 -10.89
N THR A 665 17.78 -9.72 -10.14
CA THR A 665 16.86 -10.76 -10.59
C THR A 665 15.47 -10.21 -10.86
N HIS A 666 14.92 -9.37 -9.98
CA HIS A 666 13.60 -8.76 -10.21
C HIS A 666 13.61 -7.81 -11.42
N PHE A 667 14.69 -7.05 -11.62
CA PHE A 667 14.83 -6.16 -12.77
C PHE A 667 14.91 -6.93 -14.10
N ILE A 668 15.75 -7.97 -14.17
CA ILE A 668 15.92 -8.81 -15.37
C ILE A 668 14.63 -9.56 -15.69
N ILE A 669 14.03 -10.23 -14.70
CA ILE A 669 12.78 -10.98 -14.90
C ILE A 669 11.66 -10.05 -15.38
N SER A 670 11.54 -8.85 -14.80
CA SER A 670 10.51 -7.88 -15.22
C SER A 670 10.74 -7.38 -16.65
N GLY A 671 11.99 -7.19 -17.08
CA GLY A 671 12.32 -6.85 -18.46
C GLY A 671 11.96 -7.96 -19.44
N ILE A 672 12.34 -9.20 -19.15
CA ILE A 672 12.03 -10.38 -19.99
C ILE A 672 10.52 -10.58 -20.08
N LEU A 673 9.83 -10.54 -18.94
CA LEU A 673 8.38 -10.68 -18.87
C LEU A 673 7.68 -9.54 -19.63
N GLY A 674 8.20 -8.32 -19.58
CA GLY A 674 7.65 -7.18 -20.32
C GLY A 674 7.77 -7.33 -21.83
N VAL A 675 8.92 -7.78 -22.33
CA VAL A 675 9.09 -8.07 -23.76
C VAL A 675 8.18 -9.23 -24.18
N PHE A 676 8.04 -10.26 -23.34
CA PHE A 676 7.16 -11.39 -23.62
C PHE A 676 5.68 -10.95 -23.71
N VAL A 677 5.17 -10.23 -22.70
CA VAL A 677 3.78 -9.73 -22.71
C VAL A 677 3.56 -8.71 -23.83
N GLY A 678 4.49 -7.77 -24.02
CA GLY A 678 4.42 -6.79 -25.09
C GLY A 678 4.47 -7.43 -26.48
N GLY A 679 5.20 -8.54 -26.64
CA GLY A 679 5.24 -9.34 -27.86
C GLY A 679 3.94 -10.09 -28.13
N LEU A 680 3.31 -10.66 -27.10
CA LEU A 680 2.00 -11.33 -27.22
C LEU A 680 0.89 -10.39 -27.70
N TYR A 681 0.93 -9.13 -27.28
CA TYR A 681 -0.07 -8.11 -27.63
C TYR A 681 0.47 -7.07 -28.62
N PHE A 682 1.48 -7.42 -29.43
CA PHE A 682 2.18 -6.45 -30.28
C PHE A 682 1.22 -5.73 -31.24
N LYS A 683 1.18 -4.39 -31.16
CA LYS A 683 0.34 -3.50 -31.99
C LYS A 683 -1.10 -4.00 -32.20
N THR A 684 -1.89 -3.99 -31.13
CA THR A 684 -3.31 -4.36 -31.19
C THR A 684 -4.14 -3.50 -32.18
N GLY A 685 -4.92 -4.17 -33.04
CA GLY A 685 -5.77 -3.53 -34.05
C GLY A 685 -6.96 -2.76 -33.47
N ILE A 686 -7.65 -1.98 -34.33
CA ILE A 686 -8.79 -1.11 -33.98
C ILE A 686 -10.17 -1.79 -34.15
N THR A 687 -10.20 -3.11 -34.33
CA THR A 687 -11.43 -3.92 -34.45
C THR A 687 -11.99 -4.28 -33.07
N ILE A 688 -13.19 -4.86 -33.00
CA ILE A 688 -13.81 -5.30 -31.72
C ILE A 688 -12.92 -6.33 -31.01
N ALA A 689 -12.35 -7.28 -31.76
CA ALA A 689 -11.39 -8.25 -31.23
C ALA A 689 -10.10 -7.58 -30.73
N GLY A 690 -9.64 -6.54 -31.43
CA GLY A 690 -8.49 -5.72 -31.00
C GLY A 690 -8.74 -5.00 -29.67
N PHE A 691 -9.94 -4.45 -29.47
CA PHE A 691 -10.34 -3.83 -28.19
C PHE A 691 -10.34 -4.84 -27.04
N GLN A 692 -10.89 -6.04 -27.25
CA GLN A 692 -10.83 -7.12 -26.25
C GLN A 692 -9.38 -7.51 -25.92
N ALA A 693 -8.49 -7.56 -26.92
CA ALA A 693 -7.07 -7.84 -26.71
C ALA A 693 -6.38 -6.72 -25.88
N ARG A 694 -6.73 -5.44 -26.07
CA ARG A 694 -6.21 -4.33 -25.25
C ARG A 694 -6.62 -4.45 -23.79
N VAL A 695 -7.91 -4.68 -23.52
CA VAL A 695 -8.40 -4.88 -22.15
C VAL A 695 -7.80 -6.15 -21.54
N GLY A 696 -7.64 -7.22 -22.33
CA GLY A 696 -6.95 -8.44 -21.93
C GLY A 696 -5.48 -8.23 -21.55
N CYS A 697 -4.76 -7.38 -22.28
CA CYS A 697 -3.40 -6.98 -21.94
C CYS A 697 -3.34 -6.24 -20.58
N LEU A 698 -4.27 -5.31 -20.33
CA LEU A 698 -4.37 -4.57 -19.07
C LEU A 698 -4.70 -5.50 -17.89
N PHE A 699 -5.61 -6.46 -18.09
CA PHE A 699 -5.94 -7.49 -17.11
C PHE A 699 -4.73 -8.36 -16.78
N PHE A 700 -4.04 -8.85 -17.81
CA PHE A 700 -2.87 -9.71 -17.63
C PHE A 700 -1.74 -9.00 -16.89
N LEU A 701 -1.51 -7.71 -17.19
CA LEU A 701 -0.55 -6.88 -16.45
C LEU A 701 -0.89 -6.78 -14.96
N GLY A 702 -2.16 -6.51 -14.62
CA GLY A 702 -2.63 -6.48 -13.24
C GLY A 702 -2.51 -7.84 -12.53
N ALA A 703 -2.75 -8.94 -13.24
CA ALA A 703 -2.56 -10.30 -12.73
C ALA A 703 -1.09 -10.61 -12.42
N LEU A 704 -0.17 -10.24 -13.32
CA LEU A 704 1.28 -10.42 -13.10
C LEU A 704 1.78 -9.60 -11.91
N ILE A 705 1.30 -8.36 -11.75
CA ILE A 705 1.64 -7.54 -10.58
C ILE A 705 1.15 -8.21 -9.29
N ALA A 706 -0.06 -8.77 -9.26
CA ALA A 706 -0.56 -9.47 -8.08
C ALA A 706 0.37 -10.61 -7.64
N PHE A 707 0.83 -11.45 -8.58
CA PHE A 707 1.73 -12.58 -8.28
C PHE A 707 3.17 -12.17 -7.96
N THR A 708 3.72 -11.19 -8.68
CA THR A 708 5.09 -10.72 -8.42
C THR A 708 5.23 -10.12 -7.02
N THR A 709 4.16 -9.52 -6.50
CA THR A 709 4.15 -8.98 -5.14
C THR A 709 4.08 -10.05 -4.04
N ILE A 710 4.14 -11.35 -4.32
CA ILE A 710 4.25 -12.42 -3.31
C ILE A 710 5.65 -12.46 -2.68
N SER A 711 6.71 -12.15 -3.44
CA SER A 711 8.12 -12.21 -2.97
C SER A 711 8.36 -11.34 -1.71
N ALA A 712 7.72 -10.18 -1.71
CA ALA A 712 7.37 -9.35 -0.58
C ALA A 712 7.18 -9.98 0.80
N LEU A 713 6.28 -10.97 0.82
CA LEU A 713 5.73 -11.59 2.00
C LEU A 713 6.80 -12.52 2.56
N TYR A 714 7.49 -13.23 1.68
CA TYR A 714 8.63 -14.06 2.02
C TYR A 714 9.75 -13.25 2.68
N ASN A 715 10.18 -12.14 2.05
CA ASN A 715 11.22 -11.26 2.60
C ASN A 715 10.86 -10.72 3.99
N LEU A 716 9.58 -10.43 4.26
CA LEU A 716 9.13 -9.93 5.56
C LEU A 716 9.10 -11.05 6.61
N VAL A 717 8.67 -12.26 6.25
CA VAL A 717 8.63 -13.42 7.16
C VAL A 717 10.03 -13.81 7.63
N GLU A 718 11.03 -13.75 6.74
CA GLU A 718 12.41 -14.08 7.05
C GLU A 718 13.02 -13.11 8.09
N VAL A 719 12.91 -11.79 7.82
CA VAL A 719 13.48 -10.74 8.67
C VAL A 719 12.76 -10.60 10.02
N ARG A 720 11.50 -11.04 10.10
CA ARG A 720 10.71 -10.95 11.34
C ARG A 720 11.38 -11.65 12.52
N ARG A 721 12.16 -12.73 12.30
CA ARG A 721 12.88 -13.43 13.38
C ARG A 721 13.92 -12.51 14.05
N LEU A 722 14.70 -11.80 13.24
CA LEU A 722 15.66 -10.80 13.71
C LEU A 722 14.96 -9.64 14.42
N PHE A 723 13.85 -9.15 13.85
CA PHE A 723 13.04 -8.09 14.46
C PHE A 723 12.55 -8.45 15.87
N LEU A 724 12.04 -9.68 16.08
CA LEU A 724 11.54 -10.11 17.39
C LEU A 724 12.63 -10.11 18.46
N ARG A 725 13.85 -10.52 18.09
CA ARG A 725 15.02 -10.49 18.98
C ARG A 725 15.46 -9.05 19.32
N GLU A 726 15.67 -8.21 18.32
CA GLU A 726 16.10 -6.81 18.52
C GLU A 726 15.08 -6.01 19.34
N ARG A 727 13.79 -6.33 19.15
CA ARG A 727 12.71 -5.73 19.93
C ARG A 727 12.68 -6.20 21.38
N ALA A 728 12.96 -7.48 21.66
CA ALA A 728 13.03 -7.98 23.04
C ALA A 728 14.09 -7.23 23.85
N SER A 729 15.16 -6.78 23.18
CA SER A 729 16.22 -5.95 23.77
C SER A 729 15.98 -4.45 23.66
N ALA A 730 14.76 -4.02 23.27
CA ALA A 730 14.32 -2.64 23.15
C ALA A 730 15.19 -1.74 22.25
N TYR A 731 15.61 -2.23 21.07
CA TYR A 731 16.45 -1.46 20.15
C TYR A 731 15.68 -0.28 19.52
N TYR A 732 14.43 -0.51 19.09
CA TYR A 732 13.61 0.48 18.38
C TYR A 732 12.11 0.16 18.46
N SER A 733 11.27 1.14 18.10
CA SER A 733 9.82 0.98 18.02
C SER A 733 9.39 0.10 16.82
N PRO A 734 8.39 -0.79 16.97
CA PRO A 734 7.84 -1.59 15.87
C PRO A 734 7.40 -0.77 14.65
N VAL A 735 6.85 0.42 14.90
CA VAL A 735 6.35 1.30 13.83
C VAL A 735 7.49 1.93 13.04
N ALA A 736 8.62 2.24 13.70
CA ALA A 736 9.81 2.78 13.01
C ALA A 736 10.40 1.75 12.04
N TRP A 737 10.51 0.50 12.50
CA TRP A 737 10.97 -0.62 11.68
C TRP A 737 10.07 -0.92 10.50
N LEU A 738 8.76 -1.00 10.74
CA LEU A 738 7.79 -1.26 9.67
C LEU A 738 7.89 -0.17 8.60
N PHE A 739 7.92 1.11 9.00
CA PHE A 739 7.97 2.23 8.07
C PHE A 739 9.27 2.25 7.26
N SER A 740 10.43 2.05 7.90
CA SER A 740 11.70 1.91 7.16
C SER A 740 11.67 0.75 6.18
N ARG A 741 11.12 -0.40 6.58
CA ARG A 741 11.09 -1.59 5.72
C ARG A 741 10.14 -1.39 4.55
N VAL A 742 8.95 -0.82 4.77
CA VAL A 742 7.99 -0.52 3.69
C VAL A 742 8.65 0.37 2.64
N ILE A 743 9.31 1.46 3.03
CA ILE A 743 9.94 2.38 2.05
C ILE A 743 11.04 1.69 1.23
N PHE A 744 11.98 1.02 1.88
CA PHE A 744 13.16 0.45 1.22
C PHE A 744 12.91 -0.88 0.50
N ASP A 745 11.82 -1.59 0.83
CA ASP A 745 11.38 -2.76 0.08
C ASP A 745 10.43 -2.37 -1.07
N LEU A 746 9.47 -1.48 -0.83
CA LEU A 746 8.46 -1.10 -1.82
C LEU A 746 9.07 -0.34 -3.02
N ILE A 747 9.91 0.67 -2.77
CA ILE A 747 10.37 1.55 -3.85
C ILE A 747 11.36 0.81 -4.77
N PRO A 748 12.49 0.27 -4.28
CA PRO A 748 13.52 -0.28 -5.15
C PRO A 748 13.18 -1.67 -5.68
N LEU A 749 12.63 -2.56 -4.84
CA LEU A 749 12.43 -3.97 -5.22
C LEU A 749 11.11 -4.21 -5.95
N ARG A 750 10.14 -3.29 -5.88
CA ARG A 750 8.81 -3.52 -6.45
C ARG A 750 8.37 -2.45 -7.42
N LEU A 751 8.47 -1.19 -7.03
CA LEU A 751 8.01 -0.08 -7.86
C LEU A 751 8.88 0.04 -9.12
N ILE A 752 10.22 0.03 -8.98
CA ILE A 752 11.12 0.11 -10.16
C ILE A 752 10.89 -1.05 -11.17
N PRO A 753 10.90 -2.33 -10.78
CA PRO A 753 10.67 -3.41 -11.75
C PRO A 753 9.28 -3.38 -12.38
N THR A 754 8.25 -3.02 -11.61
CA THR A 754 6.89 -2.85 -12.13
C THR A 754 6.82 -1.70 -13.15
N LEU A 755 7.45 -0.56 -12.89
CA LEU A 755 7.51 0.56 -13.83
C LEU A 755 8.19 0.15 -15.14
N VAL A 756 9.30 -0.59 -15.08
CA VAL A 756 10.01 -1.09 -16.25
C VAL A 756 9.12 -2.03 -17.07
N LEU A 757 8.52 -3.02 -16.42
CA LEU A 757 7.57 -3.96 -17.03
C LEU A 757 6.45 -3.22 -17.78
N CYS A 758 5.77 -2.30 -17.09
CA CYS A 758 4.59 -1.61 -17.61
C CYS A 758 4.95 -0.62 -18.73
N THR A 759 6.11 0.03 -18.64
CA THR A 759 6.57 0.94 -19.69
C THR A 759 6.85 0.17 -20.99
N ILE A 760 7.53 -0.98 -20.91
CA ILE A 760 7.79 -1.82 -22.09
C ILE A 760 6.48 -2.28 -22.73
N VAL A 761 5.56 -2.82 -21.93
CA VAL A 761 4.27 -3.33 -22.42
C VAL A 761 3.42 -2.23 -23.05
N TYR A 762 3.36 -1.03 -22.45
CA TYR A 762 2.55 0.08 -22.96
C TYR A 762 2.89 0.44 -24.41
N TRP A 763 4.19 0.61 -24.70
CA TRP A 763 4.65 1.00 -26.03
C TRP A 763 4.60 -0.16 -27.03
N MET A 764 4.88 -1.40 -26.61
CA MET A 764 4.83 -2.56 -27.50
C MET A 764 3.39 -2.95 -27.89
N ALA A 765 2.44 -2.85 -26.95
CA ALA A 765 1.05 -3.20 -27.21
C ALA A 765 0.30 -2.18 -28.08
N GLY A 766 0.87 -0.97 -28.23
CA GLY A 766 0.31 0.09 -29.07
C GLY A 766 -0.89 0.80 -28.44
N LEU A 767 -0.85 1.06 -27.13
CA LEU A 767 -1.86 1.85 -26.42
C LEU A 767 -1.81 3.33 -26.87
N SER A 768 -2.73 4.14 -26.35
CA SER A 768 -2.82 5.57 -26.70
C SER A 768 -1.47 6.33 -26.62
N HIS A 769 -1.15 7.14 -27.63
CA HIS A 769 0.17 7.77 -27.75
C HIS A 769 0.30 9.09 -26.96
N ASN A 770 -0.79 9.59 -26.37
CA ASN A 770 -0.79 10.84 -25.63
C ASN A 770 -0.09 10.68 -24.27
N ALA A 771 0.81 11.62 -23.95
CA ALA A 771 1.54 11.62 -22.67
C ALA A 771 0.60 11.62 -21.44
N ALA A 772 -0.55 12.30 -21.52
CA ALA A 772 -1.51 12.36 -20.42
C ALA A 772 -2.10 10.97 -20.08
N HIS A 773 -2.40 10.15 -21.08
CA HIS A 773 -2.92 8.79 -20.85
C HIS A 773 -1.85 7.84 -20.33
N PHE A 774 -0.60 8.01 -20.76
CA PHE A 774 0.54 7.26 -20.24
C PHE A 774 0.77 7.49 -18.74
N PHE A 775 0.79 8.75 -18.28
CA PHE A 775 0.98 9.03 -16.85
C PHE A 775 -0.21 8.59 -15.99
N LYS A 776 -1.45 8.71 -16.50
CA LYS A 776 -2.65 8.18 -15.82
C LYS A 776 -2.59 6.66 -15.69
N PHE A 777 -2.15 5.96 -16.74
CA PHE A 777 -1.91 4.51 -16.74
C PHE A 777 -0.87 4.13 -15.69
N LEU A 778 0.28 4.80 -15.69
CA LEU A 778 1.38 4.54 -14.74
C LEU A 778 0.93 4.74 -13.29
N LEU A 779 0.16 5.81 -13.03
CA LEU A 779 -0.38 6.10 -11.71
C LEU A 779 -1.26 4.96 -11.19
N ILE A 780 -2.22 4.48 -11.99
CA ILE A 780 -3.13 3.40 -11.57
C ILE A 780 -2.34 2.12 -11.24
N ILE A 781 -1.38 1.77 -12.11
CA ILE A 781 -0.52 0.59 -11.91
C ILE A 781 0.32 0.72 -10.63
N VAL A 782 0.90 1.88 -10.37
CA VAL A 782 1.67 2.12 -9.14
C VAL A 782 0.78 2.02 -7.91
N LEU A 783 -0.41 2.61 -7.92
CA LEU A 783 -1.36 2.51 -6.80
C LEU A 783 -1.78 1.07 -6.55
N TYR A 784 -2.12 0.32 -7.60
CA TYR A 784 -2.47 -1.08 -7.49
C TYR A 784 -1.31 -1.93 -6.95
N ALA A 785 -0.10 -1.73 -7.46
CA ALA A 785 1.10 -2.40 -6.95
C ALA A 785 1.28 -2.10 -5.46
N ILE A 786 1.24 -0.83 -5.04
CA ILE A 786 1.34 -0.45 -3.62
C ILE A 786 0.25 -1.13 -2.78
N GLY A 787 -1.01 -1.12 -3.22
CA GLY A 787 -2.11 -1.77 -2.51
C GLY A 787 -1.86 -3.27 -2.28
N MET A 788 -1.47 -3.99 -3.32
CA MET A 788 -1.17 -5.42 -3.24
C MET A 788 0.05 -5.72 -2.36
N THR A 789 1.05 -4.84 -2.39
CA THR A 789 2.26 -4.99 -1.57
C THR A 789 1.96 -4.88 -0.07
N LEU A 790 1.09 -3.94 0.31
CA LEU A 790 0.64 -3.75 1.69
C LEU A 790 -0.26 -4.89 2.16
N TRP A 791 -1.12 -5.40 1.29
CA TRP A 791 -1.91 -6.61 1.57
C TRP A 791 -1.01 -7.81 1.90
N ASN A 792 0.05 -8.02 1.11
CA ASN A 792 1.00 -9.11 1.36
C ASN A 792 1.83 -8.90 2.63
N PHE A 793 2.15 -7.66 3.00
CA PHE A 793 2.73 -7.35 4.30
C PHE A 793 1.77 -7.61 5.46
N LEU A 794 0.48 -7.32 5.30
CA LEU A 794 -0.54 -7.64 6.30
C LEU A 794 -0.54 -9.16 6.59
N LEU A 795 -0.56 -9.99 5.54
CA LEU A 795 -0.53 -11.45 5.67
C LEU A 795 0.75 -11.95 6.36
N ALA A 796 1.92 -11.39 6.05
CA ALA A 796 3.17 -11.73 6.71
C ALA A 796 3.19 -11.36 8.21
N CYS A 797 2.51 -10.28 8.60
CA CYS A 797 2.41 -9.86 10.01
C CYS A 797 1.36 -10.65 10.80
N THR A 798 0.27 -11.10 10.15
CA THR A 798 -0.82 -11.82 10.81
C THR A 798 -0.49 -13.29 11.06
N PHE A 799 0.10 -13.98 10.09
CA PHE A 799 0.36 -15.42 10.19
C PHE A 799 1.77 -15.71 10.72
N ARG A 800 1.87 -16.52 11.78
CA ARG A 800 3.17 -16.97 12.33
C ARG A 800 3.91 -17.91 11.37
N ASN A 801 3.19 -18.73 10.60
CA ASN A 801 3.78 -19.64 9.63
C ASN A 801 3.83 -19.02 8.24
N GLY A 802 5.03 -18.91 7.66
CA GLY A 802 5.24 -18.31 6.33
C GLY A 802 4.54 -19.04 5.20
N GLY A 803 4.56 -20.37 5.21
CA GLY A 803 3.91 -21.19 4.16
C GLY A 803 2.40 -20.95 4.06
N ILE A 804 1.72 -20.84 5.22
CA ILE A 804 0.27 -20.54 5.27
C ILE A 804 0.01 -19.14 4.69
N ALA A 805 0.85 -18.16 5.02
CA ALA A 805 0.72 -16.79 4.52
C ALA A 805 0.87 -16.73 2.98
N ILE A 806 1.84 -17.45 2.41
CA ILE A 806 2.05 -17.52 0.95
C ILE A 806 0.84 -18.16 0.26
N LEU A 807 0.29 -19.25 0.82
CA LEU A 807 -0.90 -19.90 0.29
C LEU A 807 -2.10 -18.95 0.25
N PHE A 808 -2.36 -18.21 1.35
CA PHE A 808 -3.43 -17.22 1.40
C PHE A 808 -3.22 -16.07 0.40
N SER A 809 -1.99 -15.62 0.21
CA SER A 809 -1.66 -14.59 -0.78
C SER A 809 -1.96 -15.06 -2.20
N ALA A 810 -1.51 -16.26 -2.57
CA ALA A 810 -1.77 -16.85 -3.89
C ALA A 810 -3.27 -17.08 -4.15
N LEU A 811 -4.01 -17.58 -3.15
CA LEU A 811 -5.47 -17.74 -3.24
C LEU A 811 -6.18 -16.39 -3.39
N THR A 812 -5.70 -15.34 -2.69
CA THR A 812 -6.26 -14.00 -2.84
C THR A 812 -6.00 -13.44 -4.23
N ALA A 813 -4.81 -13.66 -4.81
CA ALA A 813 -4.49 -13.24 -6.18
C ALA A 813 -5.39 -13.93 -7.22
N LEU A 814 -5.66 -15.23 -7.07
CA LEU A 814 -6.59 -15.96 -7.93
C LEU A 814 -8.02 -15.44 -7.81
N TYR A 815 -8.50 -15.21 -6.58
CA TYR A 815 -9.81 -14.63 -6.35
C TYR A 815 -9.95 -13.25 -7.03
N GLN A 816 -8.94 -12.39 -6.93
CA GLN A 816 -8.97 -11.08 -7.57
C GLN A 816 -9.07 -11.17 -9.09
N GLN A 817 -8.41 -12.14 -9.72
CA GLN A 817 -8.49 -12.37 -11.17
C GLN A 817 -9.91 -12.77 -11.61
N THR A 818 -10.60 -13.61 -10.84
CA THR A 818 -11.97 -14.03 -11.18
C THR A 818 -12.97 -12.88 -11.08
N TYR A 819 -12.83 -12.00 -10.08
CA TYR A 819 -13.78 -10.91 -9.78
C TYR A 819 -13.38 -9.56 -10.38
N ALA A 820 -12.37 -9.50 -11.24
CA ALA A 820 -11.93 -8.26 -11.90
C ALA A 820 -12.91 -7.74 -12.96
N GLY A 821 -13.82 -8.59 -13.46
CA GLY A 821 -14.79 -8.24 -14.51
C GLY A 821 -14.42 -8.66 -15.93
N PHE A 822 -13.25 -9.26 -16.12
CA PHE A 822 -12.77 -9.69 -17.44
C PHE A 822 -13.32 -11.07 -17.86
N PHE A 823 -13.25 -12.07 -16.97
CA PHE A 823 -13.74 -13.43 -17.26
C PHE A 823 -15.25 -13.58 -17.12
N VAL A 824 -15.84 -12.86 -16.15
CA VAL A 824 -17.26 -12.90 -15.84
C VAL A 824 -17.77 -11.47 -15.79
N HIS A 825 -18.84 -11.19 -16.51
CA HIS A 825 -19.48 -9.88 -16.53
C HIS A 825 -20.02 -9.50 -15.13
N LEU A 826 -19.82 -8.26 -14.69
CA LEU A 826 -20.14 -7.87 -13.30
C LEU A 826 -21.64 -7.99 -12.96
N THR A 827 -22.53 -7.75 -13.92
CA THR A 827 -23.98 -7.82 -13.65
C THR A 827 -24.53 -9.25 -13.64
N SER A 828 -23.82 -10.21 -14.25
CA SER A 828 -24.26 -11.62 -14.29
C SER A 828 -23.87 -12.40 -13.04
N ILE A 829 -23.04 -11.84 -12.15
CA ILE A 829 -22.65 -12.48 -10.89
C ILE A 829 -23.89 -12.58 -9.97
N PRO A 830 -24.17 -13.77 -9.39
CA PRO A 830 -25.29 -13.96 -8.47
C PRO A 830 -25.27 -12.95 -7.32
N PRO A 831 -26.43 -12.42 -6.88
CA PRO A 831 -26.49 -11.40 -5.82
C PRO A 831 -25.75 -11.78 -4.53
N VAL A 832 -25.74 -13.07 -4.17
CA VAL A 832 -25.07 -13.59 -2.96
C VAL A 832 -23.55 -13.39 -3.00
N LEU A 833 -22.93 -13.50 -4.17
CA LEU A 833 -21.47 -13.36 -4.34
C LEU A 833 -21.07 -11.97 -4.86
N ARG A 834 -22.04 -11.12 -5.23
CA ARG A 834 -21.79 -9.84 -5.87
C ARG A 834 -21.04 -8.85 -4.98
N TRP A 835 -21.24 -8.86 -3.66
CA TRP A 835 -20.52 -7.96 -2.74
C TRP A 835 -19.00 -8.19 -2.75
N LEU A 836 -18.56 -9.41 -3.07
CA LEU A 836 -17.15 -9.78 -3.12
C LEU A 836 -16.40 -8.98 -4.18
N GLN A 837 -17.07 -8.51 -5.23
CA GLN A 837 -16.44 -7.66 -6.27
C GLN A 837 -15.95 -6.31 -5.70
N TRP A 838 -16.55 -5.81 -4.61
CA TRP A 838 -16.20 -4.50 -4.05
C TRP A 838 -14.91 -4.52 -3.23
N ILE A 839 -14.47 -5.70 -2.80
CA ILE A 839 -13.23 -5.90 -2.04
C ILE A 839 -12.05 -6.12 -2.99
N CYS A 840 -12.29 -6.43 -4.26
CA CYS A 840 -11.27 -6.72 -5.25
C CYS A 840 -10.57 -5.43 -5.76
N PRO A 841 -9.29 -5.18 -5.45
CA PRO A 841 -8.59 -3.99 -5.93
C PRO A 841 -8.32 -4.04 -7.43
N LEU A 842 -8.12 -5.25 -7.99
CA LEU A 842 -7.87 -5.45 -9.43
C LEU A 842 -9.05 -4.99 -10.29
N LYS A 843 -10.29 -5.12 -9.80
CA LYS A 843 -11.50 -4.62 -10.48
C LYS A 843 -11.40 -3.12 -10.73
N TYR A 844 -11.14 -2.33 -9.69
CA TYR A 844 -11.04 -0.87 -9.79
C TYR A 844 -9.83 -0.44 -10.62
N ALA A 845 -8.71 -1.16 -10.52
CA ALA A 845 -7.55 -0.92 -11.38
C ALA A 845 -7.88 -1.14 -12.85
N LEU A 846 -8.54 -2.24 -13.20
CA LEU A 846 -8.92 -2.56 -14.57
C LEU A 846 -9.98 -1.60 -15.14
N GLU A 847 -11.00 -1.25 -14.35
CA GLU A 847 -12.04 -0.27 -14.71
C GLU A 847 -11.38 1.08 -15.04
N ALA A 848 -10.51 1.59 -14.17
CA ALA A 848 -9.79 2.84 -14.37
C ALA A 848 -8.82 2.80 -15.58
N LEU A 849 -8.10 1.69 -15.78
CA LEU A 849 -7.18 1.52 -16.92
C LEU A 849 -7.94 1.48 -18.25
N SER A 850 -9.07 0.79 -18.29
CA SER A 850 -9.90 0.65 -19.49
C SER A 850 -10.59 1.97 -19.84
N VAL A 851 -11.11 2.70 -18.85
CA VAL A 851 -11.68 4.04 -19.03
C VAL A 851 -10.62 5.03 -19.53
N ASN A 852 -9.38 4.96 -19.01
CA ASN A 852 -8.29 5.81 -19.48
C ASN A 852 -7.96 5.59 -20.96
N GLU A 853 -7.99 4.34 -21.42
CA GLU A 853 -7.75 4.01 -22.83
C GLU A 853 -8.91 4.46 -23.72
N VAL A 854 -10.16 4.23 -23.33
CA VAL A 854 -11.36 4.65 -24.08
C VAL A 854 -11.46 6.18 -24.21
N ASN A 855 -11.09 6.93 -23.16
CA ASN A 855 -11.11 8.40 -23.15
C ASN A 855 -10.10 9.04 -24.13
N SER A 856 -9.28 8.25 -24.83
CA SER A 856 -8.41 8.74 -25.91
C SER A 856 -9.14 8.90 -27.26
N ASN A 857 -10.48 8.89 -27.25
CA ASN A 857 -11.36 8.96 -28.44
C ASN A 857 -11.13 7.81 -29.43
N LEU A 858 -10.99 6.59 -28.92
CA LEU A 858 -10.86 5.40 -29.75
C LEU A 858 -12.19 5.09 -30.46
N MET A 859 -12.18 5.27 -31.78
CA MET A 859 -13.25 4.81 -32.67
C MET A 859 -12.92 3.40 -33.15
N ILE A 860 -13.80 2.45 -32.86
CA ILE A 860 -13.65 1.06 -33.30
C ILE A 860 -14.28 0.97 -34.69
N VAL A 861 -13.50 0.49 -35.66
CA VAL A 861 -13.94 0.29 -37.04
C VAL A 861 -14.02 -1.20 -37.28
N ASP A 862 -15.22 -1.71 -37.50
CA ASP A 862 -15.46 -3.13 -37.74
C ASP A 862 -16.50 -3.34 -38.85
N THR A 863 -16.51 -4.53 -39.46
CA THR A 863 -17.46 -4.92 -40.50
C THR A 863 -18.41 -5.98 -39.98
N LEU A 864 -19.63 -5.59 -39.61
CA LEU A 864 -20.68 -6.55 -39.23
C LEU A 864 -21.53 -6.87 -40.47
N GLN A 865 -21.59 -8.15 -40.86
CA GLN A 865 -22.36 -8.61 -42.03
C GLN A 865 -22.02 -7.86 -43.35
N GLY A 866 -20.76 -7.44 -43.51
CA GLY A 866 -20.30 -6.74 -44.71
C GLY A 866 -20.55 -5.22 -44.71
N VAL A 867 -21.13 -4.65 -43.64
CA VAL A 867 -21.33 -3.20 -43.49
C VAL A 867 -20.28 -2.65 -42.51
N PRO A 868 -19.48 -1.63 -42.90
CA PRO A 868 -18.55 -0.97 -42.00
C PRO A 868 -19.31 -0.09 -40.99
N ILE A 869 -19.13 -0.35 -39.70
CA ILE A 869 -19.74 0.40 -38.60
C ILE A 869 -18.59 0.98 -37.78
N SER A 870 -18.71 2.27 -37.43
CA SER A 870 -17.83 2.92 -36.47
C SER A 870 -18.59 3.15 -35.17
N ILE A 871 -18.12 2.53 -34.09
CA ILE A 871 -18.76 2.62 -32.77
C ILE A 871 -17.74 3.20 -31.79
N SER A 872 -18.20 4.09 -30.90
CA SER A 872 -17.40 4.55 -29.77
C SER A 872 -17.06 3.40 -28.82
N ALA A 873 -15.79 3.29 -28.44
CA ALA A 873 -15.33 2.27 -27.49
C ALA A 873 -15.99 2.37 -26.10
N SER A 874 -16.56 3.52 -25.73
CA SER A 874 -17.27 3.72 -24.45
C SER A 874 -18.53 2.86 -24.33
N LEU A 875 -19.25 2.61 -25.43
CA LEU A 875 -20.44 1.78 -25.43
C LEU A 875 -20.08 0.30 -25.28
N LEU A 876 -19.01 -0.13 -25.95
CA LEU A 876 -18.50 -1.51 -25.84
C LEU A 876 -17.96 -1.81 -24.45
N LEU A 877 -17.32 -0.84 -23.79
CA LEU A 877 -16.82 -0.98 -22.42
C LEU A 877 -17.94 -1.36 -21.44
N GLN A 878 -19.10 -0.73 -21.55
CA GLN A 878 -20.24 -0.99 -20.68
C GLN A 878 -20.94 -2.32 -21.02
N VAL A 879 -21.04 -2.66 -22.30
CA VAL A 879 -21.73 -3.88 -22.75
C VAL A 879 -20.91 -5.15 -22.54
N LEU A 880 -19.60 -5.12 -22.78
CA LEU A 880 -18.74 -6.31 -22.64
C LEU A 880 -18.34 -6.59 -21.18
N PHE A 881 -18.12 -5.55 -20.38
CA PHE A 881 -17.50 -5.69 -19.06
C PHE A 881 -18.33 -5.09 -17.92
N GLY A 882 -19.29 -4.21 -18.20
CA GLY A 882 -20.12 -3.56 -17.18
C GLY A 882 -19.43 -2.39 -16.46
N PHE A 883 -18.39 -1.82 -17.07
CA PHE A 883 -17.63 -0.70 -16.51
C PHE A 883 -18.26 0.66 -16.85
N GLY A 884 -18.18 1.62 -15.91
CA GLY A 884 -18.73 2.97 -16.10
C GLY A 884 -17.76 3.90 -16.82
N ALA A 885 -18.21 4.58 -17.89
CA ALA A 885 -17.36 5.44 -18.71
C ALA A 885 -16.78 6.69 -17.99
N ASN A 886 -17.43 7.17 -16.93
CA ASN A 886 -17.05 8.40 -16.22
C ASN A 886 -16.44 8.15 -14.82
N GLU A 887 -16.14 6.90 -14.48
CA GLU A 887 -15.84 6.50 -13.09
C GLU A 887 -14.36 6.51 -12.73
N TYR A 888 -13.49 6.99 -13.63
CA TYR A 888 -12.03 7.03 -13.44
C TYR A 888 -11.60 7.58 -12.06
N TYR A 889 -12.13 8.74 -11.66
CA TYR A 889 -11.72 9.39 -10.40
C TYR A 889 -12.22 8.64 -9.16
N ARG A 890 -13.40 8.02 -9.24
CA ARG A 890 -13.95 7.19 -8.16
C ARG A 890 -13.02 6.00 -7.92
N ASP A 891 -12.64 5.30 -8.97
CA ASP A 891 -11.84 4.08 -8.87
C ASP A 891 -10.41 4.38 -8.37
N VAL A 892 -9.80 5.48 -8.82
CA VAL A 892 -8.51 5.96 -8.29
C VAL A 892 -8.61 6.29 -6.79
N LEU A 893 -9.68 6.97 -6.35
CA LEU A 893 -9.90 7.28 -4.93
C LEU A 893 -10.07 6.01 -4.09
N VAL A 894 -10.83 5.04 -4.60
CA VAL A 894 -11.02 3.73 -3.94
C VAL A 894 -9.68 2.98 -3.81
N LEU A 895 -8.80 3.04 -4.82
CA LEU A 895 -7.45 2.47 -4.72
C LEU A 895 -6.61 3.15 -3.62
N PHE A 896 -6.67 4.48 -3.50
CA PHE A 896 -6.04 5.18 -2.37
C PHE A 896 -6.63 4.76 -1.02
N ALA A 897 -7.95 4.56 -0.94
CA ALA A 897 -8.60 4.07 0.27
C ALA A 897 -8.13 2.66 0.66
N PHE A 898 -7.93 1.76 -0.31
CA PHE A 898 -7.33 0.45 -0.06
C PHE A 898 -5.90 0.56 0.48
N ILE A 899 -5.07 1.43 -0.10
CA ILE A 899 -3.69 1.66 0.37
C ILE A 899 -3.70 2.14 1.83
N ALA A 900 -4.54 3.14 2.14
CA ALA A 900 -4.67 3.67 3.50
C ALA A 900 -5.21 2.61 4.47
N GLY A 901 -6.25 1.88 4.07
CA GLY A 901 -6.87 0.81 4.87
C GLY A 901 -5.90 -0.33 5.18
N PHE A 902 -5.22 -0.86 4.16
CA PHE A 902 -4.18 -1.88 4.35
C PHE A 902 -3.01 -1.35 5.17
N GLY A 903 -2.57 -0.11 4.95
CA GLY A 903 -1.51 0.51 5.75
C GLY A 903 -1.86 0.58 7.25
N ILE A 904 -3.07 1.04 7.58
CA ILE A 904 -3.57 1.09 8.96
C ILE A 904 -3.68 -0.32 9.54
N LEU A 905 -4.22 -1.29 8.78
CA LEU A 905 -4.33 -2.66 9.22
C LEU A 905 -2.96 -3.31 9.48
N VAL A 906 -1.94 -3.02 8.68
CA VAL A 906 -0.58 -3.51 8.93
C VAL A 906 -0.02 -2.91 10.23
N ILE A 907 -0.20 -1.60 10.44
CA ILE A 907 0.23 -0.95 11.69
C ILE A 907 -0.52 -1.53 12.89
N LEU A 908 -1.82 -1.78 12.77
CA LEU A 908 -2.63 -2.40 13.82
C LEU A 908 -2.24 -3.87 14.04
N ALA A 909 -1.96 -4.63 12.99
CA ALA A 909 -1.54 -6.02 13.09
C ALA A 909 -0.17 -6.12 13.76
N VAL A 910 0.78 -5.25 13.40
CA VAL A 910 2.03 -5.10 14.13
C VAL A 910 1.70 -4.70 15.56
N TRP A 911 0.97 -3.61 15.81
CA TRP A 911 0.66 -3.18 17.16
C TRP A 911 -0.01 -4.27 18.02
N TYR A 912 -0.93 -5.07 17.48
CA TYR A 912 -1.66 -6.12 18.19
C TYR A 912 -0.83 -7.39 18.39
N ASN A 913 -0.25 -7.94 17.32
CA ASN A 913 0.57 -9.17 17.42
C ASN A 913 1.90 -8.91 18.13
N VAL A 914 2.35 -7.65 18.12
CA VAL A 914 3.61 -7.18 18.70
C VAL A 914 3.32 -6.40 19.99
N ARG A 915 2.06 -6.31 20.48
CA ARG A 915 1.79 -5.84 21.85
C ARG A 915 2.28 -6.91 22.81
N GLU A 916 3.50 -6.72 23.29
CA GLU A 916 3.96 -7.40 24.48
C GLU A 916 2.98 -6.99 25.58
N ARG A 917 2.19 -7.94 26.08
CA ARG A 917 1.47 -7.78 27.35
C ARG A 917 2.56 -7.74 28.44
N ARG A 918 3.18 -6.58 28.57
CA ARG A 918 3.88 -6.18 29.78
C ARG A 918 2.80 -5.92 30.80
#